data_AF-A0A0G4K3A2-F1
#
_entry.id   AF-A0A0G4K3A2-F1
#
_cell.length_a   1.000
_cell.length_b   1.000
_cell.length_c   1.000
_cell.angle_alpha   90.00
_cell.angle_beta   90.00
_cell.angle_gamma   90.00
#
_symmetry.space_group_name_H-M   'P 1'
#
loop_
_entity.id
_entity.type
_entity.pdbx_description
1 polymer ?
#
loop_
_entity_poly.entity_id
_entity_poly.type
_entity_poly.pdbx_seq_one_letter_code
_entity_poly.pdbx_strand_id
1 'polypeptide(L)'
;MKNSISNEEKIRNKFEEMFSHENNKDAFLDYFYGISNSCPTLSRNYLYYAEEIFKFYFDENTSKEYKEVLSRYAKVMIKDIYKGKPNPNYIIITTYMIVRLCSGEDLEKVLIESYNIGIEEIYIDNKKYSKSQLKNNNGYVYIKIQNKNFNNFLKLESYIGKKFNQYLEKVKNDSKVLLEKEPHLLLTILVYIINRYDDKKLIKQLLNYIDLLKINDEETISLLFTIVDKDEEVFKRLMNVLNKDNNIIYFIVNLDSVMITNIELCKRLFKKYSEDTTYHYFEAREVADEYLETCHFPKEYIFLNKIYCDRNTHCTSSLTVELKRLYDEDKTTFYKLYEIIEKSKLECLYLDYVVLSAIMLAVNDNKYNIDTNSILSKLKEISAEFLKKIESIKSFDDIISKSIKYIKEKPNGSYSAYLSAIMLFDEINEEASKITDILLKYYIIYIKIYIYIQKIFYNKNILEIKEKLVNEKEVELKDIYLFIKSEDDIITLIKNNLEETKNIIKEEAFINVITENTKCTISFINAIFSDELRSLIDNKFDFVFKVLNIEIDQRIKNHCILIIKNYGISIRSEVEKLAVEGKKSSIKIYQEIIKYWDLQKIDADFKFKNIDEIEEYINKQYNKEHEILIKDIDENILSNILLKDKKTVSPLKIVKYVFMEYAALKEPSILKDCNKIAEFFDIDSFRNALDAIYYNWIKNKSNTEIKNIFVQYNNLTKDKLLQLPYDTNNISYTTYDILLKNILIPYCIFQTEDKLLQLKTQIEDWASNDMNDSEELAAYAVYAMALNGSSFALSLINKIYLQVKNKKVKKAAKNVLKKAGKVLDIL
;
A
#
# COMPACT_ATOMS: atom_id res chain seq x y z
N MET A 1 -5.04 7.87 47.61
CA MET A 1 -4.25 9.10 47.31
C MET A 1 -2.84 8.66 46.97
N LYS A 2 -2.40 8.78 45.72
CA LYS A 2 -0.98 8.57 45.36
C LYS A 2 -0.21 9.82 45.83
N ASN A 3 0.77 9.67 46.71
CA ASN A 3 1.69 10.75 47.09
C ASN A 3 2.35 11.28 45.81
N SER A 4 2.02 12.50 45.41
CA SER A 4 2.71 13.15 44.29
C SER A 4 4.12 13.49 44.75
N ILE A 5 5.12 12.85 44.16
CA ILE A 5 6.55 13.14 44.41
C ILE A 5 6.81 14.63 44.13
N SER A 6 7.54 15.31 45.03
CA SER A 6 7.90 16.73 44.90
C SER A 6 8.78 16.99 43.67
N ASN A 7 8.81 18.22 43.15
CA ASN A 7 9.67 18.55 42.00
C ASN A 7 11.16 18.40 42.34
N GLU A 8 11.55 18.76 43.56
CA GLU A 8 12.90 18.62 44.09
C GLU A 8 13.36 17.16 44.10
N GLU A 9 12.48 16.25 44.51
CA GLU A 9 12.76 14.81 44.51
C GLU A 9 12.81 14.25 43.09
N LYS A 10 11.97 14.73 42.16
CA LYS A 10 12.07 14.38 40.73
C LYS A 10 13.38 14.86 40.10
N ILE A 11 13.83 16.08 40.42
CA ILE A 11 15.11 16.63 39.93
C ILE A 11 16.28 15.80 40.47
N ARG A 12 16.27 15.47 41.77
CA ARG A 12 17.26 14.57 42.38
C ARG A 12 17.30 13.23 41.66
N ASN A 13 16.16 12.54 41.55
CA ASN A 13 16.08 11.23 40.91
C ASN A 13 16.56 11.26 39.45
N LYS A 14 16.26 12.34 38.71
CA LYS A 14 16.75 12.50 37.33
C LYS A 14 18.26 12.70 37.26
N PHE A 15 18.85 13.54 38.12
CA PHE A 15 20.30 13.69 38.15
C PHE A 15 21.00 12.40 38.58
N GLU A 16 20.42 11.68 39.55
CA GLU A 16 20.89 10.37 40.00
C GLU A 16 20.89 9.34 38.86
N GLU A 17 19.84 9.30 38.05
CA GLU A 17 19.71 8.45 36.87
C GLU A 17 20.71 8.86 35.77
N MET A 18 20.73 10.15 35.43
CA MET A 18 21.59 10.69 34.37
C MET A 18 23.07 10.44 34.62
N PHE A 19 23.52 10.55 35.87
CA PHE A 19 24.92 10.36 36.22
C PHE A 19 25.22 8.97 36.82
N SER A 20 24.27 8.04 36.79
CA SER A 20 24.41 6.71 37.41
C SER A 20 25.59 5.88 36.87
N HIS A 21 26.03 6.16 35.64
CA HIS A 21 27.14 5.48 34.97
C HIS A 21 28.44 6.30 34.94
N GLU A 22 28.49 7.47 35.56
CA GLU A 22 29.70 8.30 35.63
C GLU A 22 30.53 7.98 36.87
N ASN A 23 31.82 7.68 36.67
CA ASN A 23 32.77 7.45 37.77
C ASN A 23 32.94 8.68 38.69
N ASN A 24 32.58 9.87 38.20
CA ASN A 24 32.66 11.15 38.94
C ASN A 24 31.30 11.73 39.28
N LYS A 25 30.25 10.90 39.39
CA LYS A 25 28.87 11.31 39.69
C LYS A 25 28.77 12.29 40.86
N ASP A 26 29.37 11.95 42.00
CA ASP A 26 29.27 12.76 43.21
C ASP A 26 29.89 14.16 43.01
N ALA A 27 30.98 14.26 42.23
CA ALA A 27 31.60 15.54 41.90
C ALA A 27 30.72 16.43 41.00
N PHE A 28 29.92 15.83 40.10
CA PHE A 28 28.92 16.57 39.32
C PHE A 28 27.78 17.07 40.22
N LEU A 29 27.23 16.19 41.06
CA LEU A 29 26.14 16.53 41.97
C LEU A 29 26.58 17.63 42.95
N ASP A 30 27.75 17.48 43.57
CA ASP A 30 28.34 18.48 44.49
C ASP A 30 28.50 19.84 43.82
N TYR A 31 28.95 19.88 42.57
CA TYR A 31 29.04 21.13 41.83
C TYR A 31 27.67 21.76 41.56
N PHE A 32 26.70 20.98 41.09
CA PHE A 32 25.37 21.52 40.78
C PHE A 32 24.64 22.00 42.05
N TYR A 33 24.75 21.26 43.15
CA TYR A 33 24.20 21.66 44.45
C TYR A 33 25.04 22.73 45.18
N GLY A 34 26.21 23.11 44.65
CA GLY A 34 27.02 24.23 45.17
C GLY A 34 27.88 23.90 46.38
N ILE A 35 28.10 22.60 46.59
CA ILE A 35 29.02 22.05 47.58
C ILE A 35 30.47 22.18 47.07
N SER A 36 30.67 22.11 45.74
CA SER A 36 31.97 22.26 45.07
C SER A 36 31.99 23.41 44.07
N ASN A 37 33.14 24.06 43.92
CA ASN A 37 33.39 25.06 42.86
C ASN A 37 34.00 24.45 41.58
N SER A 38 34.39 23.17 41.62
CA SER A 38 35.02 22.48 40.49
C SER A 38 34.03 21.50 39.86
N CYS A 39 33.75 21.68 38.56
CA CYS A 39 32.90 20.78 37.77
C CYS A 39 33.77 19.91 36.84
N PRO A 40 33.60 18.58 36.83
CA PRO A 40 34.16 17.73 35.79
C PRO A 40 33.60 18.09 34.40
N THR A 41 34.30 17.73 33.32
CA THR A 41 33.86 18.01 31.94
C THR A 41 32.70 17.09 31.54
N LEU A 42 31.59 17.66 31.11
CA LEU A 42 30.41 16.89 30.69
C LEU A 42 30.61 16.26 29.30
N SER A 43 30.35 14.95 29.16
CA SER A 43 30.46 14.25 27.87
C SER A 43 29.23 14.52 26.96
N ARG A 44 29.38 14.31 25.65
CA ARG A 44 28.32 14.57 24.65
C ARG A 44 27.09 13.65 24.77
N ASN A 45 27.17 12.55 25.53
CA ASN A 45 26.12 11.53 25.59
C ASN A 45 24.87 11.97 26.38
N TYR A 46 24.90 13.11 27.08
CA TYR A 46 23.83 13.56 27.99
C TYR A 46 22.76 14.46 27.36
N LEU A 47 22.78 14.66 26.04
CA LEU A 47 21.82 15.55 25.37
C LEU A 47 20.37 15.01 25.41
N TYR A 48 20.19 13.69 25.37
CA TYR A 48 18.90 13.04 25.22
C TYR A 48 18.00 13.14 26.46
N TYR A 49 18.60 13.31 27.65
CA TYR A 49 17.89 13.38 28.94
C TYR A 49 17.71 14.82 29.49
N ALA A 50 18.44 15.78 28.92
CA ALA A 50 18.48 17.16 29.41
C ALA A 50 17.16 17.94 29.19
N GLU A 51 16.40 17.63 28.13
CA GLU A 51 15.20 18.42 27.79
C GLU A 51 14.08 18.29 28.84
N GLU A 52 13.99 17.14 29.53
CA GLU A 52 12.99 16.90 30.57
C GLU A 52 13.33 17.55 31.91
N ILE A 53 14.62 17.64 32.26
CA ILE A 53 15.02 18.19 33.56
C ILE A 53 14.86 19.71 33.62
N PHE A 54 15.04 20.40 32.48
CA PHE A 54 14.87 21.85 32.42
C PHE A 54 13.42 22.32 32.49
N LYS A 55 12.42 21.43 32.31
CA LYS A 55 11.01 21.76 32.57
C LYS A 55 10.80 22.27 34.00
N PHE A 56 11.50 21.67 34.96
CA PHE A 56 11.38 22.05 36.37
C PHE A 56 11.92 23.45 36.68
N TYR A 57 12.84 23.99 35.87
CA TYR A 57 13.36 25.34 36.10
C TYR A 57 12.26 26.41 35.95
N PHE A 58 11.30 26.19 35.06
CA PHE A 58 10.22 27.12 34.78
C PHE A 58 8.94 26.84 35.58
N ASP A 59 8.88 25.72 36.29
CA ASP A 59 7.77 25.41 37.19
C ASP A 59 7.75 26.37 38.40
N GLU A 60 6.58 26.92 38.71
CA GLU A 60 6.38 27.84 39.84
C GLU A 60 6.56 27.11 41.19
N ASN A 61 6.34 25.79 41.23
CA ASN A 61 6.47 24.97 42.44
C ASN A 61 7.92 24.57 42.76
N THR A 62 8.87 24.81 41.85
CA THR A 62 10.28 24.51 42.09
C THR A 62 10.91 25.60 42.93
N SER A 63 11.53 25.22 44.05
CA SER A 63 12.24 26.14 44.93
C SER A 63 13.39 26.91 44.24
N LYS A 64 13.70 28.10 44.77
CA LYS A 64 14.78 28.97 44.26
C LYS A 64 16.13 28.25 44.24
N GLU A 65 16.43 27.49 45.28
CA GLU A 65 17.65 26.68 45.41
C GLU A 65 17.78 25.70 44.23
N TYR A 66 16.73 24.94 43.92
CA TYR A 66 16.73 23.99 42.82
C TYR A 66 16.77 24.66 41.44
N LYS A 67 16.24 25.87 41.30
CA LYS A 67 16.43 26.67 40.08
C LYS A 67 17.89 27.07 39.89
N GLU A 68 18.62 27.38 40.97
CA GLU A 68 20.07 27.66 40.91
C GLU A 68 20.87 26.41 40.52
N VAL A 69 20.49 25.23 41.02
CA VAL A 69 21.07 23.93 40.62
C VAL A 69 20.93 23.72 39.12
N LEU A 70 19.72 23.84 38.60
CA LEU A 70 19.44 23.69 37.17
C LEU A 70 20.15 24.76 36.33
N SER A 71 20.30 25.99 36.85
CA SER A 71 21.06 27.06 36.17
C SER A 71 22.55 26.74 36.05
N ARG A 72 23.17 26.18 37.09
CA ARG A 72 24.57 25.71 37.03
C ARG A 72 24.72 24.58 36.02
N TYR A 73 23.79 23.63 36.00
CA TYR A 73 23.79 22.55 35.02
C TYR A 73 23.68 23.09 33.58
N ALA A 74 22.78 24.05 33.34
CA ALA A 74 22.65 24.70 32.04
C ALA A 74 23.94 25.39 31.57
N LYS A 75 24.64 26.11 32.47
CA LYS A 75 25.93 26.77 32.16
C LYS A 75 27.00 25.77 31.75
N VAL A 76 27.07 24.62 32.43
CA VAL A 76 28.01 23.54 32.09
C VAL A 76 27.67 22.94 30.72
N MET A 77 26.38 22.73 30.41
CA MET A 77 25.98 22.27 29.08
C MET A 77 26.39 23.24 27.96
N ILE A 78 26.21 24.55 28.15
CA ILE A 78 26.61 25.57 27.17
C ILE A 78 28.13 25.53 26.92
N LYS A 79 28.90 25.40 28.00
CA LYS A 79 30.36 25.38 27.96
C LYS A 79 30.91 24.10 27.33
N ASP A 80 30.50 22.94 27.83
CA ASP A 80 31.18 21.67 27.53
C ASP A 80 30.57 20.94 26.33
N ILE A 81 29.23 20.96 26.20
CA ILE A 81 28.54 20.28 25.11
C ILE A 81 28.40 21.19 23.90
N TYR A 82 27.82 22.38 24.11
CA TYR A 82 27.59 23.32 23.01
C TYR A 82 28.85 24.11 22.65
N LYS A 83 29.92 24.13 23.46
CA LYS A 83 31.15 24.89 23.18
C LYS A 83 30.89 26.35 22.75
N GLY A 84 29.81 26.96 23.25
CA GLY A 84 29.36 28.29 22.82
C GLY A 84 28.75 28.39 21.41
N LYS A 85 28.67 27.32 20.61
CA LYS A 85 27.98 27.28 19.29
C LYS A 85 27.29 25.93 19.04
N PRO A 86 26.01 25.91 18.65
CA PRO A 86 25.33 24.66 18.33
C PRO A 86 25.92 24.01 17.07
N ASN A 87 26.26 22.72 17.17
CA ASN A 87 26.60 21.85 16.05
C ASN A 87 25.31 21.38 15.35
N PRO A 88 25.09 21.73 14.08
CA PRO A 88 23.85 21.46 13.35
C PRO A 88 23.58 19.97 13.06
N ASN A 89 24.60 19.11 13.09
CA ASN A 89 24.44 17.69 12.76
C ASN A 89 23.83 16.83 13.88
N TYR A 90 23.72 17.35 15.11
CA TYR A 90 23.36 16.54 16.28
C TYR A 90 22.52 17.28 17.36
N ILE A 91 22.01 18.49 17.10
CA ILE A 91 21.38 19.33 18.13
C ILE A 91 19.93 19.70 17.77
N ILE A 92 19.01 19.41 18.69
CA ILE A 92 17.67 20.02 18.73
C ILE A 92 17.86 21.48 19.17
N ILE A 93 17.78 22.41 18.21
CA ILE A 93 17.99 23.85 18.44
C ILE A 93 17.09 24.39 19.57
N THR A 94 15.91 23.82 19.75
CA THR A 94 15.04 24.20 20.85
C THR A 94 15.62 23.86 22.22
N THR A 95 16.24 22.69 22.40
CA THR A 95 16.91 22.31 23.65
C THR A 95 18.02 23.31 23.98
N TYR A 96 18.77 23.76 22.97
CA TYR A 96 19.78 24.79 23.14
C TYR A 96 19.19 26.13 23.62
N MET A 97 18.07 26.58 23.06
CA MET A 97 17.38 27.79 23.52
C MET A 97 16.91 27.67 24.98
N ILE A 98 16.31 26.54 25.35
CA ILE A 98 15.85 26.27 26.72
C ILE A 98 17.01 26.30 27.71
N VAL A 99 18.13 25.67 27.38
CA VAL A 99 19.35 25.67 28.20
C VAL A 99 19.87 27.10 28.41
N ARG A 100 19.91 27.94 27.36
CA ARG A 100 20.32 29.35 27.48
C ARG A 100 19.39 30.16 28.39
N LEU A 101 18.10 29.93 28.31
CA LEU A 101 17.14 30.59 29.22
C LEU A 101 17.35 30.14 30.68
N CYS A 102 17.62 28.84 30.92
CA CYS A 102 17.94 28.33 32.26
C CYS A 102 19.26 28.87 32.83
N SER A 103 20.22 29.21 31.97
CA SER A 103 21.49 29.82 32.39
C SER A 103 21.34 31.29 32.83
N GLY A 104 20.18 31.90 32.59
CA GLY A 104 19.83 33.26 32.97
C GLY A 104 19.85 34.27 31.82
N GLU A 105 19.99 33.82 30.56
CA GLU A 105 19.97 34.74 29.42
C GLU A 105 18.56 35.32 29.14
N ASP A 106 18.54 36.54 28.60
CA ASP A 106 17.31 37.21 28.19
C ASP A 106 16.66 36.54 26.97
N LEU A 107 15.32 36.52 26.95
CA LEU A 107 14.55 35.84 25.91
C LEU A 107 14.73 36.48 24.53
N GLU A 108 14.73 37.82 24.44
CA GLU A 108 14.92 38.53 23.16
C GLU A 108 16.30 38.18 22.58
N LYS A 109 17.34 38.22 23.43
CA LYS A 109 18.70 37.84 23.03
C LYS A 109 18.78 36.40 22.51
N VAL A 110 18.16 35.45 23.22
CA VAL A 110 18.17 34.03 22.82
C VAL A 110 17.44 33.83 21.49
N LEU A 111 16.32 34.51 21.26
CA LEU A 111 15.56 34.44 20.01
C LEU A 111 16.38 34.97 18.83
N ILE A 112 16.97 36.16 18.97
CA ILE A 112 17.80 36.82 17.96
C ILE A 112 18.96 35.91 17.53
N GLU A 113 19.75 35.45 18.50
CA GLU A 113 20.94 34.66 18.19
C GLU A 113 20.61 33.25 17.67
N SER A 114 19.38 32.76 17.87
CA SER A 114 18.96 31.41 17.43
C SER A 114 18.24 31.38 16.09
N TYR A 115 17.84 32.55 15.55
CA TYR A 115 17.01 32.66 14.35
C TYR A 115 17.67 31.97 13.13
N ASN A 116 18.94 32.30 12.86
CA ASN A 116 19.69 31.83 11.68
C ASN A 116 20.52 30.55 11.88
N ILE A 117 20.55 30.00 13.10
CA ILE A 117 21.38 28.82 13.41
C ILE A 117 20.83 27.58 12.68
N GLY A 118 21.61 26.92 11.83
CA GLY A 118 21.29 25.58 11.30
C GLY A 118 20.93 25.48 9.82
N ILE A 119 21.43 26.37 8.96
CA ILE A 119 21.42 26.16 7.50
C ILE A 119 22.78 25.59 7.09
N GLU A 120 23.00 24.28 7.29
CA GLU A 120 24.08 23.57 6.60
C GLU A 120 23.59 23.10 5.23
N GLU A 121 24.47 23.23 4.23
CA GLU A 121 24.24 22.99 2.81
C GLU A 121 23.65 21.61 2.54
N ILE A 122 22.54 21.58 1.80
CA ILE A 122 21.99 20.34 1.27
C ILE A 122 22.86 19.92 0.09
N TYR A 123 23.41 18.71 0.17
CA TYR A 123 24.03 18.01 -0.95
C TYR A 123 23.10 18.06 -2.18
N ILE A 124 23.53 18.79 -3.21
CA ILE A 124 22.90 18.80 -4.53
C ILE A 124 23.32 17.49 -5.21
N ASP A 125 22.48 16.47 -5.13
CA ASP A 125 22.68 15.29 -5.98
C ASP A 125 22.32 15.66 -7.43
N ASN A 126 23.35 15.70 -8.27
CA ASN A 126 23.34 16.43 -9.53
C ASN A 126 22.77 15.55 -10.66
N LYS A 127 21.44 15.56 -10.82
CA LYS A 127 20.72 14.92 -11.93
C LYS A 127 19.74 15.89 -12.58
N LYS A 128 20.23 16.66 -13.55
CA LYS A 128 19.56 17.63 -14.46
C LYS A 128 18.07 17.39 -14.78
N TYR A 129 17.63 16.13 -14.86
CA TYR A 129 16.27 15.73 -15.25
C TYR A 129 15.38 15.24 -14.10
N SER A 130 15.85 15.27 -12.86
CA SER A 130 15.09 14.76 -11.72
C SER A 130 14.22 15.85 -11.09
N LYS A 131 12.90 15.60 -10.98
CA LYS A 131 11.97 16.44 -10.20
C LYS A 131 12.41 16.63 -8.74
N SER A 132 13.25 15.74 -8.21
CA SER A 132 13.83 15.90 -6.86
C SER A 132 14.72 17.14 -6.71
N GLN A 133 15.29 17.65 -7.81
CA GLN A 133 16.14 18.85 -7.77
C GLN A 133 15.35 20.11 -7.46
N LEU A 134 14.06 20.17 -7.84
CA LEU A 134 13.21 21.32 -7.58
C LEU A 134 13.05 21.63 -6.08
N LYS A 135 13.26 20.65 -5.19
CA LYS A 135 13.13 20.83 -3.74
C LYS A 135 14.22 21.71 -3.15
N ASN A 136 15.39 21.79 -3.77
CA ASN A 136 16.55 22.50 -3.20
C ASN A 136 16.69 23.91 -3.78
N ASN A 137 15.66 24.74 -3.64
CA ASN A 137 15.65 26.14 -4.10
C ASN A 137 15.69 27.13 -2.91
N ASN A 138 15.94 28.42 -3.19
CA ASN A 138 16.04 29.46 -2.15
C ASN A 138 14.73 29.62 -1.35
N GLY A 139 13.56 29.45 -1.99
CA GLY A 139 12.25 29.44 -1.32
C GLY A 139 12.15 28.37 -0.24
N TYR A 140 12.67 27.17 -0.50
CA TYR A 140 12.70 26.10 0.48
C TYR A 140 13.51 26.47 1.75
N VAL A 141 14.60 27.23 1.60
CA VAL A 141 15.43 27.69 2.72
C VAL A 141 14.61 28.59 3.65
N TYR A 142 13.92 29.60 3.11
CA TYR A 142 13.09 30.49 3.91
C TYR A 142 11.92 29.79 4.60
N ILE A 143 11.28 28.84 3.91
CA ILE A 143 10.20 28.09 4.54
C ILE A 143 10.71 27.19 5.67
N LYS A 144 11.89 26.57 5.52
CA LYS A 144 12.54 25.83 6.62
C LYS A 144 12.81 26.72 7.82
N ILE A 145 13.35 27.92 7.59
CA ILE A 145 13.62 28.89 8.67
C ILE A 145 12.33 29.19 9.43
N GLN A 146 11.25 29.49 8.71
CA GLN A 146 9.96 29.82 9.33
C GLN A 146 9.38 28.64 10.12
N ASN A 147 9.28 27.46 9.52
CA ASN A 147 8.73 26.27 10.18
C ASN A 147 9.53 25.87 11.42
N LYS A 148 10.86 25.94 11.34
CA LYS A 148 11.73 25.71 12.49
C LYS A 148 11.43 26.71 13.62
N ASN A 149 11.33 28.00 13.30
CA ASN A 149 11.05 29.03 14.30
C ASN A 149 9.65 28.88 14.92
N PHE A 150 8.64 28.48 14.14
CA PHE A 150 7.31 28.17 14.67
C PHE A 150 7.34 27.01 15.67
N ASN A 151 8.06 25.92 15.34
CA ASN A 151 8.26 24.80 16.25
C ASN A 151 9.00 25.23 17.52
N ASN A 152 9.97 26.14 17.40
CA ASN A 152 10.65 26.72 18.56
C ASN A 152 9.69 27.55 19.42
N PHE A 153 8.84 28.39 18.82
CA PHE A 153 7.85 29.20 19.54
C PHE A 153 6.80 28.34 20.28
N LEU A 154 6.28 27.29 19.64
CA LEU A 154 5.36 26.34 20.28
C LEU A 154 6.00 25.64 21.48
N LYS A 155 7.26 25.22 21.35
CA LYS A 155 7.99 24.63 22.47
C LYS A 155 8.25 25.66 23.57
N LEU A 156 8.70 26.87 23.25
CA LEU A 156 8.84 27.95 24.24
C LEU A 156 7.53 28.20 24.98
N GLU A 157 6.41 28.20 24.27
CA GLU A 157 5.09 28.35 24.89
C GLU A 157 4.78 27.23 25.89
N SER A 158 5.14 25.98 25.57
CA SER A 158 4.96 24.85 26.50
C SER A 158 5.83 24.91 27.76
N TYR A 159 7.01 25.53 27.71
CA TYR A 159 7.94 25.64 28.84
C TYR A 159 7.77 26.95 29.63
N ILE A 160 7.57 28.07 28.94
CA ILE A 160 7.56 29.43 29.50
C ILE A 160 6.38 30.26 29.03
N GLY A 161 5.22 29.64 28.79
CA GLY A 161 4.04 30.27 28.17
C GLY A 161 3.68 31.65 28.71
N LYS A 162 3.70 31.85 30.04
CA LYS A 162 3.43 33.17 30.66
C LYS A 162 4.45 34.24 30.21
N LYS A 163 5.75 33.95 30.33
CA LYS A 163 6.83 34.87 29.96
C LYS A 163 6.89 35.09 28.44
N PHE A 164 6.69 34.03 27.66
CA PHE A 164 6.68 34.11 26.21
C PHE A 164 5.48 34.90 25.68
N ASN A 165 4.27 34.67 26.21
CA ASN A 165 3.08 35.44 25.83
C ASN A 165 3.21 36.92 26.21
N GLN A 166 3.80 37.25 27.37
CA GLN A 166 4.12 38.64 27.72
C GLN A 166 5.08 39.29 26.72
N TYR A 167 6.08 38.53 26.26
CA TYR A 167 7.01 38.99 25.23
C TYR A 167 6.29 39.21 23.88
N LEU A 168 5.42 38.29 23.46
CA LEU A 168 4.62 38.45 22.24
C LEU A 168 3.72 39.69 22.31
N GLU A 169 3.05 39.94 23.44
CA GLU A 169 2.25 41.15 23.66
C GLU A 169 3.11 42.43 23.64
N LYS A 170 4.33 42.38 24.18
CA LYS A 170 5.28 43.50 24.08
C LYS A 170 5.63 43.79 22.61
N VAL A 171 6.01 42.78 21.84
CA VAL A 171 6.38 42.93 20.42
C VAL A 171 5.19 43.40 19.58
N LYS A 172 3.99 42.90 19.89
CA LYS A 172 2.73 43.33 19.27
C LYS A 172 2.48 44.82 19.42
N ASN A 173 2.73 45.37 20.62
CA ASN A 173 2.44 46.77 20.94
C ASN A 173 3.60 47.73 20.60
N ASP A 174 4.85 47.27 20.64
CA ASP A 174 6.05 48.05 20.34
C ASP A 174 7.06 47.25 19.49
N SER A 175 6.84 47.30 18.17
CA SER A 175 7.65 46.59 17.19
C SER A 175 8.88 47.37 16.71
N LYS A 176 9.01 48.66 17.04
CA LYS A 176 10.05 49.54 16.46
C LYS A 176 11.46 49.06 16.77
N VAL A 177 11.71 48.69 18.02
CA VAL A 177 13.03 48.25 18.49
C VAL A 177 13.47 46.96 17.77
N LEU A 178 12.55 46.01 17.60
CA LEU A 178 12.87 44.75 16.94
C LEU A 178 12.96 44.90 15.41
N LEU A 179 12.18 45.81 14.83
CA LEU A 179 12.26 46.15 13.41
C LEU A 179 13.65 46.67 13.02
N GLU A 180 14.29 47.46 13.87
CA GLU A 180 15.63 47.99 13.65
C GLU A 180 16.73 46.95 13.88
N LYS A 181 16.58 46.10 14.91
CA LYS A 181 17.61 45.12 15.29
C LYS A 181 17.59 43.86 14.42
N GLU A 182 16.42 43.24 14.28
CA GLU A 182 16.23 41.92 13.67
C GLU A 182 14.87 41.82 12.96
N PRO A 183 14.71 42.50 11.82
CA PRO A 183 13.42 42.64 11.13
C PRO A 183 12.81 41.28 10.70
N HIS A 184 13.62 40.32 10.28
CA HIS A 184 13.14 39.01 9.83
C HIS A 184 12.53 38.17 10.96
N LEU A 185 13.13 38.24 12.15
CA LEU A 185 12.57 37.63 13.36
C LEU A 185 11.24 38.30 13.73
N LEU A 186 11.16 39.63 13.66
CA LEU A 186 9.90 40.36 13.88
C LEU A 186 8.80 39.88 12.92
N LEU A 187 9.07 39.78 11.61
CA LEU A 187 8.09 39.30 10.64
C LEU A 187 7.61 37.89 10.99
N THR A 188 8.52 36.98 11.34
CA THR A 188 8.17 35.62 11.76
C THR A 188 7.30 35.60 13.02
N ILE A 189 7.59 36.46 14.00
CA ILE A 189 6.78 36.61 15.22
C ILE A 189 5.39 37.14 14.87
N LEU A 190 5.28 38.14 14.00
CA LEU A 190 3.98 38.68 13.58
C LEU A 190 3.10 37.61 12.92
N VAL A 191 3.67 36.81 12.00
CA VAL A 191 2.95 35.69 11.37
C VAL A 191 2.52 34.65 12.42
N TYR A 192 3.37 34.33 13.40
CA TYR A 192 3.01 33.43 14.50
C TYR A 192 1.82 33.96 15.32
N ILE A 193 1.82 35.25 15.67
CA ILE A 193 0.73 35.88 16.43
C ILE A 193 -0.57 35.89 15.60
N ILE A 194 -0.50 36.21 14.30
CA ILE A 194 -1.66 36.18 13.39
C ILE A 194 -2.26 34.77 13.32
N ASN A 195 -1.41 33.75 13.16
CA ASN A 195 -1.86 32.36 13.12
C ASN A 195 -2.62 31.93 14.38
N ARG A 196 -2.28 32.52 15.54
CA ARG A 196 -2.82 32.17 16.85
C ARG A 196 -4.09 32.93 17.22
N TYR A 197 -4.13 34.24 16.95
CA TYR A 197 -5.17 35.13 17.48
C TYR A 197 -6.06 35.77 16.41
N ASP A 198 -5.79 35.52 15.12
CA ASP A 198 -6.56 36.07 14.00
C ASP A 198 -6.65 37.62 14.01
N ASP A 199 -5.55 38.27 14.38
CA ASP A 199 -5.50 39.73 14.55
C ASP A 199 -5.31 40.46 13.20
N LYS A 200 -6.43 40.94 12.63
CA LYS A 200 -6.45 41.68 11.36
C LYS A 200 -5.63 42.97 11.35
N LYS A 201 -5.38 43.61 12.51
CA LYS A 201 -4.54 44.82 12.55
C LYS A 201 -3.08 44.47 12.27
N LEU A 202 -2.63 43.32 12.78
CA LEU A 202 -1.27 42.82 12.55
C LEU A 202 -1.05 42.37 11.11
N ILE A 203 -2.09 41.88 10.42
CA ILE A 203 -2.00 41.59 8.98
C ILE A 203 -1.59 42.84 8.20
N LYS A 204 -2.28 43.97 8.40
CA LYS A 204 -1.93 45.24 7.73
C LYS A 204 -0.52 45.69 8.08
N GLN A 205 -0.11 45.53 9.34
CA GLN A 205 1.23 45.90 9.78
C GLN A 205 2.31 45.03 9.15
N LEU A 206 2.12 43.71 9.14
CA LEU A 206 3.01 42.74 8.50
C LEU A 206 3.21 43.08 7.02
N LEU A 207 2.11 43.28 6.31
CA LEU A 207 2.10 43.61 4.89
C LEU A 207 2.87 44.92 4.62
N ASN A 208 2.66 45.96 5.43
CA ASN A 208 3.43 47.21 5.31
C ASN A 208 4.92 47.01 5.58
N TYR A 209 5.31 46.15 6.53
CA TYR A 209 6.72 45.88 6.81
C TYR A 209 7.39 45.07 5.71
N ILE A 210 6.68 44.11 5.10
CA ILE A 210 7.17 43.40 3.91
C ILE A 210 7.53 44.40 2.81
N ASP A 211 6.66 45.37 2.55
CA ASP A 211 6.88 46.41 1.53
C ASP A 211 8.01 47.36 1.92
N LEU A 212 8.03 47.84 3.17
CA LEU A 212 9.04 48.77 3.69
C LEU A 212 10.45 48.18 3.64
N LEU A 213 10.59 46.92 4.06
CA LEU A 213 11.87 46.21 4.13
C LEU A 213 12.30 45.65 2.77
N LYS A 214 11.42 45.69 1.77
CA LYS A 214 11.65 45.09 0.44
C LYS A 214 12.04 43.61 0.54
N ILE A 215 11.27 42.86 1.33
CA ILE A 215 11.46 41.41 1.49
C ILE A 215 11.34 40.74 0.10
N ASN A 216 12.23 39.79 -0.17
CA ASN A 216 12.24 39.10 -1.46
C ASN A 216 11.01 38.19 -1.62
N ASP A 217 10.78 37.73 -2.85
CA ASP A 217 9.60 36.94 -3.19
C ASP A 217 9.60 35.59 -2.43
N GLU A 218 10.74 34.93 -2.30
CA GLU A 218 10.89 33.64 -1.61
C GLU A 218 10.53 33.69 -0.12
N GLU A 219 11.01 34.71 0.60
CA GLU A 219 10.68 34.94 2.00
C GLU A 219 9.24 35.45 2.14
N THR A 220 8.75 36.25 1.19
CA THR A 220 7.34 36.69 1.19
C THR A 220 6.40 35.49 1.08
N ILE A 221 6.71 34.53 0.21
CA ILE A 221 5.94 33.28 0.08
C ILE A 221 5.90 32.54 1.42
N SER A 222 7.06 32.37 2.08
CA SER A 222 7.11 31.68 3.39
C SER A 222 6.26 32.43 4.43
N LEU A 223 6.43 33.74 4.55
CA LEU A 223 5.68 34.55 5.51
C LEU A 223 4.15 34.46 5.32
N LEU A 224 3.68 34.49 4.07
CA LEU A 224 2.25 34.63 3.78
C LEU A 224 1.49 33.30 3.66
N PHE A 225 2.12 32.19 3.23
CA PHE A 225 1.34 30.98 2.95
C PHE A 225 0.64 30.43 4.21
N THR A 226 1.29 30.46 5.38
CA THR A 226 0.67 29.94 6.62
C THR A 226 -0.56 30.72 7.08
N ILE A 227 -0.76 31.95 6.60
CA ILE A 227 -1.86 32.84 6.96
C ILE A 227 -2.75 33.19 5.77
N VAL A 228 -2.63 32.43 4.67
CA VAL A 228 -3.36 32.74 3.43
C VAL A 228 -4.88 32.68 3.60
N ASP A 229 -5.37 31.82 4.51
CA ASP A 229 -6.79 31.66 4.83
C ASP A 229 -7.36 32.82 5.66
N LYS A 230 -6.52 33.74 6.14
CA LYS A 230 -6.90 34.75 7.15
C LYS A 230 -7.41 36.06 6.57
N ASP A 231 -6.97 36.45 5.38
CA ASP A 231 -7.33 37.73 4.77
C ASP A 231 -7.20 37.72 3.25
N GLU A 232 -8.13 38.36 2.55
CA GLU A 232 -8.16 38.41 1.08
C GLU A 232 -6.94 39.17 0.51
N GLU A 233 -6.45 40.20 1.20
CA GLU A 233 -5.26 40.94 0.75
C GLU A 233 -4.01 40.07 0.86
N VAL A 234 -3.91 39.23 1.90
CA VAL A 234 -2.82 38.26 2.02
C VAL A 234 -2.84 37.28 0.84
N PHE A 235 -4.01 36.72 0.52
CA PHE A 235 -4.18 35.85 -0.64
C PHE A 235 -3.77 36.54 -1.94
N LYS A 236 -4.26 37.77 -2.19
CA LYS A 236 -3.91 38.55 -3.39
C LYS A 236 -2.40 38.79 -3.50
N ARG A 237 -1.75 39.18 -2.41
CA ARG A 237 -0.29 39.41 -2.43
C ARG A 237 0.50 38.13 -2.65
N LEU A 238 0.12 37.04 -1.98
CA LEU A 238 0.75 35.74 -2.20
C LEU A 238 0.61 35.33 -3.67
N MET A 239 -0.58 35.43 -4.24
CA MET A 239 -0.83 35.11 -5.66
C MET A 239 -0.01 36.00 -6.61
N ASN A 240 0.12 37.29 -6.33
CA ASN A 240 0.96 38.18 -7.12
C ASN A 240 2.43 37.75 -7.12
N VAL A 241 2.93 37.23 -6.00
CA VAL A 241 4.31 36.73 -5.90
C VAL A 241 4.46 35.37 -6.57
N LEU A 242 3.51 34.45 -6.35
CA LEU A 242 3.53 33.10 -6.93
C LEU A 242 3.43 33.12 -8.46
N ASN A 243 2.74 34.11 -9.03
CA ASN A 243 2.57 34.26 -10.48
C ASN A 243 3.81 34.82 -11.20
N LYS A 244 4.86 35.23 -10.47
CA LYS A 244 6.13 35.67 -11.06
C LYS A 244 7.04 34.47 -11.29
N ASP A 245 7.72 34.48 -12.44
CA ASP A 245 8.74 33.50 -12.81
C ASP A 245 8.32 32.05 -12.51
N ASN A 246 9.13 31.31 -11.75
CA ASN A 246 8.90 29.91 -11.37
C ASN A 246 8.42 29.74 -9.91
N ASN A 247 7.99 30.83 -9.27
CA ASN A 247 7.68 30.84 -7.83
C ASN A 247 6.59 29.83 -7.45
N ILE A 248 5.52 29.73 -8.24
CA ILE A 248 4.45 28.73 -7.99
C ILE A 248 4.97 27.29 -8.04
N ILE A 249 5.86 26.97 -8.98
CA ILE A 249 6.44 25.63 -9.10
C ILE A 249 7.30 25.32 -7.88
N TYR A 250 8.19 26.25 -7.50
CA TYR A 250 9.04 26.10 -6.32
C TYR A 250 8.23 26.02 -5.02
N PHE A 251 7.13 26.75 -4.92
CA PHE A 251 6.22 26.66 -3.78
C PHE A 251 5.58 25.28 -3.68
N ILE A 252 4.91 24.82 -4.74
CA ILE A 252 4.19 23.53 -4.79
C ILE A 252 5.12 22.36 -4.47
N VAL A 253 6.30 22.35 -5.08
CA VAL A 253 7.31 21.29 -4.89
C VAL A 253 7.69 21.10 -3.41
N ASN A 254 7.66 22.19 -2.66
CA ASN A 254 8.03 22.19 -1.25
C ASN A 254 6.83 22.03 -0.32
N LEU A 255 5.60 22.30 -0.78
CA LEU A 255 4.38 22.36 0.03
C LEU A 255 4.21 21.15 0.96
N ASP A 256 4.48 19.93 0.47
CA ASP A 256 4.46 18.71 1.30
C ASP A 256 5.41 18.79 2.50
N SER A 257 6.69 19.12 2.26
CA SER A 257 7.70 19.24 3.31
C SER A 257 7.35 20.35 4.30
N VAL A 258 6.65 21.37 3.81
CA VAL A 258 6.24 22.53 4.56
C VAL A 258 5.08 22.19 5.49
N MET A 259 4.08 21.46 5.00
CA MET A 259 2.89 21.09 5.77
C MET A 259 3.20 20.02 6.83
N ILE A 260 3.97 18.97 6.48
CA ILE A 260 4.33 17.88 7.42
C ILE A 260 5.03 18.43 8.68
N THR A 261 5.82 19.49 8.53
CA THR A 261 6.61 20.07 9.64
C THR A 261 5.83 21.08 10.48
N ASN A 262 4.62 21.47 10.07
CA ASN A 262 3.76 22.43 10.77
C ASN A 262 2.41 21.79 11.13
N ILE A 263 2.45 20.89 12.13
CA ILE A 263 1.30 20.09 12.58
C ILE A 263 0.12 20.97 13.02
N GLU A 264 0.39 22.10 13.68
CA GLU A 264 -0.67 23.00 14.15
C GLU A 264 -1.38 23.70 12.99
N LEU A 265 -0.67 24.09 11.93
CA LEU A 265 -1.29 24.58 10.70
C LEU A 265 -2.19 23.51 10.07
N CYS A 266 -1.72 22.26 10.01
CA CYS A 266 -2.50 21.15 9.46
C CYS A 266 -3.76 20.87 10.31
N LYS A 267 -3.64 20.81 11.63
CA LYS A 267 -4.78 20.63 12.54
C LYS A 267 -5.80 21.76 12.41
N ARG A 268 -5.33 23.00 12.20
CA ARG A 268 -6.20 24.17 12.03
C ARG A 268 -7.00 24.09 10.73
N LEU A 269 -6.34 23.76 9.63
CA LEU A 269 -6.96 23.77 8.30
C LEU A 269 -7.79 22.51 8.03
N PHE A 270 -7.46 21.39 8.67
CA PHE A 270 -8.06 20.09 8.36
C PHE A 270 -8.64 19.41 9.60
N LYS A 271 -9.98 19.35 9.65
CA LYS A 271 -10.71 18.79 10.80
C LYS A 271 -10.36 17.33 11.08
N LYS A 272 -10.18 16.51 10.03
CA LYS A 272 -9.86 15.08 10.11
C LYS A 272 -8.57 14.79 10.90
N TYR A 273 -7.58 15.70 10.84
CA TYR A 273 -6.29 15.53 11.50
C TYR A 273 -6.24 16.05 12.94
N SER A 274 -7.26 16.78 13.38
CA SER A 274 -7.39 17.20 14.78
C SER A 274 -7.74 16.05 15.73
N GLU A 275 -8.28 14.94 15.20
CA GLU A 275 -8.82 13.81 15.97
C GLU A 275 -7.96 12.53 15.91
N ASP A 276 -6.98 12.43 15.00
CA ASP A 276 -6.17 11.22 14.78
C ASP A 276 -4.74 11.34 15.34
N THR A 277 -4.41 10.56 16.37
CA THR A 277 -3.08 10.52 16.98
C THR A 277 -2.00 9.85 16.12
N THR A 278 -2.37 9.21 15.02
CA THR A 278 -1.44 8.52 14.10
C THR A 278 -0.98 9.38 12.93
N TYR A 279 -1.21 10.70 13.00
CA TYR A 279 -0.99 11.66 11.91
C TYR A 279 0.39 11.62 11.23
N HIS A 280 1.45 11.26 11.95
CA HIS A 280 2.80 11.15 11.40
C HIS A 280 2.96 10.09 10.29
N TYR A 281 1.94 9.27 10.04
CA TYR A 281 1.93 8.21 9.02
C TYR A 281 1.10 8.51 7.75
N PHE A 282 0.41 9.66 7.65
CA PHE A 282 -0.35 9.98 6.44
C PHE A 282 0.56 10.25 5.24
N GLU A 283 0.15 9.79 4.06
CA GLU A 283 0.81 10.13 2.80
C GLU A 283 0.69 11.63 2.57
N ALA A 284 1.82 12.35 2.62
CA ALA A 284 1.93 13.80 2.49
C ALA A 284 1.10 14.44 1.35
N ARG A 285 0.80 13.66 0.30
CA ARG A 285 0.11 14.10 -0.92
C ARG A 285 -1.34 14.53 -0.66
N GLU A 286 -2.07 13.86 0.24
CA GLU A 286 -3.47 14.22 0.51
C GLU A 286 -3.58 15.61 1.17
N VAL A 287 -2.58 16.00 1.96
CA VAL A 287 -2.58 17.25 2.74
C VAL A 287 -2.36 18.49 1.86
N ALA A 288 -1.50 18.39 0.84
CA ALA A 288 -1.22 19.51 -0.06
C ALA A 288 -2.38 19.82 -1.01
N ASP A 289 -3.05 18.82 -1.57
CA ASP A 289 -4.24 19.01 -2.39
C ASP A 289 -5.38 19.63 -1.55
N GLU A 290 -5.64 19.08 -0.36
CA GLU A 290 -6.66 19.60 0.56
C GLU A 290 -6.36 21.05 0.97
N TYR A 291 -5.08 21.40 1.18
CA TYR A 291 -4.64 22.77 1.47
C TYR A 291 -5.00 23.74 0.34
N LEU A 292 -4.60 23.40 -0.89
CA LEU A 292 -4.82 24.25 -2.06
C LEU A 292 -6.32 24.45 -2.30
N GLU A 293 -7.13 23.40 -2.14
CA GLU A 293 -8.58 23.47 -2.23
C GLU A 293 -9.20 24.34 -1.13
N THR A 294 -8.81 24.10 0.13
CA THR A 294 -9.34 24.83 1.30
C THR A 294 -9.02 26.32 1.23
N CYS A 295 -7.83 26.67 0.75
CA CYS A 295 -7.38 28.05 0.60
C CYS A 295 -7.81 28.68 -0.75
N HIS A 296 -8.67 28.01 -1.52
CA HIS A 296 -9.23 28.51 -2.77
C HIS A 296 -8.19 28.87 -3.85
N PHE A 297 -7.09 28.12 -3.91
CA PHE A 297 -6.13 28.26 -5.01
C PHE A 297 -6.75 27.85 -6.35
N PRO A 298 -6.28 28.42 -7.48
CA PRO A 298 -6.75 28.03 -8.80
C PRO A 298 -6.54 26.53 -9.07
N LYS A 299 -7.48 25.91 -9.79
CA LYS A 299 -7.46 24.46 -10.08
C LYS A 299 -6.18 24.02 -10.78
N GLU A 300 -5.62 24.85 -11.66
CA GLU A 300 -4.36 24.58 -12.35
C GLU A 300 -3.20 24.33 -11.38
N TYR A 301 -3.23 24.89 -10.16
CA TYR A 301 -2.18 24.68 -9.17
C TYR A 301 -2.33 23.33 -8.46
N ILE A 302 -3.56 22.86 -8.27
CA ILE A 302 -3.83 21.50 -7.78
C ILE A 302 -3.31 20.46 -8.79
N PHE A 303 -3.58 20.67 -10.07
CA PHE A 303 -3.04 19.79 -11.12
C PHE A 303 -1.51 19.87 -11.22
N LEU A 304 -0.92 21.04 -11.03
CA LEU A 304 0.53 21.19 -10.96
C LEU A 304 1.13 20.42 -9.77
N ASN A 305 0.45 20.39 -8.61
CA ASN A 305 0.83 19.55 -7.47
C ASN A 305 0.78 18.06 -7.82
N LYS A 306 -0.31 17.60 -8.44
CA LYS A 306 -0.43 16.20 -8.91
C LYS A 306 0.67 15.82 -9.89
N ILE A 307 1.00 16.70 -10.84
CA ILE A 307 2.12 16.54 -11.78
C ILE A 307 3.45 16.39 -11.04
N TYR A 308 3.68 17.17 -10.00
CA TYR A 308 4.91 17.10 -9.23
C TYR A 308 5.01 15.83 -8.38
N CYS A 309 3.94 15.48 -7.67
CA CYS A 309 3.89 14.33 -6.76
C CYS A 309 3.92 12.98 -7.51
N ASP A 310 3.46 12.93 -8.77
CA ASP A 310 3.68 11.78 -9.63
C ASP A 310 5.16 11.70 -10.05
N ARG A 311 5.88 10.75 -9.44
CA ARG A 311 7.33 10.58 -9.66
C ARG A 311 7.67 10.22 -11.10
N ASN A 312 6.71 9.81 -11.92
CA ASN A 312 6.94 9.54 -13.33
C ASN A 312 5.75 9.98 -14.20
N THR A 313 5.91 11.03 -14.98
CA THR A 313 4.99 11.37 -16.08
C THR A 313 5.16 10.38 -17.23
N HIS A 314 4.87 9.10 -17.00
CA HIS A 314 4.82 8.11 -18.06
C HIS A 314 3.61 8.42 -18.95
N CYS A 315 3.76 8.28 -20.27
CA CYS A 315 2.66 8.47 -21.22
C CYS A 315 1.46 7.56 -20.94
N THR A 316 1.65 6.50 -20.14
CA THR A 316 0.60 5.55 -19.72
C THR A 316 0.21 5.69 -18.24
N SER A 317 0.50 6.82 -17.59
CA SER A 317 0.14 7.06 -16.18
C SER A 317 -1.33 7.42 -16.02
N SER A 318 -1.88 7.18 -14.82
CA SER A 318 -3.23 7.63 -14.46
C SER A 318 -3.37 9.16 -14.57
N LEU A 319 -2.29 9.89 -14.28
CA LEU A 319 -2.22 11.34 -14.44
C LEU A 319 -2.46 11.76 -15.90
N THR A 320 -1.93 11.01 -16.88
CA THR A 320 -2.16 11.33 -18.31
C THR A 320 -3.65 11.25 -18.67
N VAL A 321 -4.38 10.25 -18.14
CA VAL A 321 -5.84 10.16 -18.30
C VAL A 321 -6.54 11.36 -17.66
N GLU A 322 -6.09 11.75 -16.46
CA GLU A 322 -6.66 12.88 -15.75
C GLU A 322 -6.44 14.22 -16.49
N LEU A 323 -5.26 14.42 -17.08
CA LEU A 323 -4.94 15.58 -17.92
C LEU A 323 -5.75 15.60 -19.22
N LYS A 324 -5.95 14.44 -19.86
CA LYS A 324 -6.83 14.34 -21.04
C LYS A 324 -8.27 14.69 -20.67
N ARG A 325 -8.78 14.16 -19.56
CA ARG A 325 -10.10 14.49 -19.04
C ARG A 325 -10.21 15.98 -18.69
N LEU A 326 -9.17 16.56 -18.08
CA LEU A 326 -9.12 18.00 -17.81
C LEU A 326 -9.24 18.82 -19.10
N TYR A 327 -8.57 18.40 -20.18
CA TYR A 327 -8.73 19.03 -21.49
C TYR A 327 -10.17 18.90 -22.02
N ASP A 328 -10.80 17.74 -21.86
CA ASP A 328 -12.16 17.51 -22.38
C ASP A 328 -13.24 18.24 -21.57
N GLU A 329 -13.06 18.36 -20.26
CA GLU A 329 -14.06 18.89 -19.31
C GLU A 329 -13.84 20.37 -18.92
N ASP A 330 -12.59 20.85 -18.80
CA ASP A 330 -12.23 22.20 -18.34
C ASP A 330 -10.99 22.74 -19.07
N LYS A 331 -11.16 23.03 -20.38
CA LYS A 331 -10.09 23.57 -21.25
C LYS A 331 -9.43 24.82 -20.69
N THR A 332 -10.18 25.69 -20.00
CA THR A 332 -9.62 26.93 -19.45
C THR A 332 -8.55 26.63 -18.41
N THR A 333 -8.82 25.75 -17.46
CA THR A 333 -7.81 25.31 -16.49
C THR A 333 -6.66 24.56 -17.17
N PHE A 334 -6.95 23.69 -18.15
CA PHE A 334 -5.91 23.00 -18.92
C PHE A 334 -4.92 23.98 -19.57
N TYR A 335 -5.41 25.02 -20.25
CA TYR A 335 -4.55 25.97 -20.93
C TYR A 335 -3.70 26.79 -19.97
N LYS A 336 -4.24 27.19 -18.82
CA LYS A 336 -3.46 27.89 -17.80
C LYS A 336 -2.35 27.01 -17.23
N LEU A 337 -2.66 25.72 -16.98
CA LEU A 337 -1.66 24.74 -16.58
C LEU A 337 -0.55 24.61 -17.63
N TYR A 338 -0.92 24.50 -18.91
CA TYR A 338 0.04 24.46 -20.03
C TYR A 338 0.94 25.70 -20.04
N GLU A 339 0.37 26.90 -19.91
CA GLU A 339 1.15 28.15 -19.91
C GLU A 339 2.15 28.23 -18.75
N ILE A 340 1.76 27.77 -17.55
CA ILE A 340 2.67 27.75 -16.39
C ILE A 340 3.87 26.87 -16.69
N ILE A 341 3.64 25.65 -17.20
CA ILE A 341 4.72 24.71 -17.49
C ILE A 341 5.57 25.19 -18.67
N GLU A 342 4.96 25.69 -19.74
CA GLU A 342 5.67 26.19 -20.93
C GLU A 342 6.57 27.39 -20.60
N LYS A 343 6.08 28.35 -19.81
CA LYS A 343 6.84 29.55 -19.39
C LYS A 343 8.00 29.19 -18.47
N SER A 344 7.89 28.08 -17.73
CA SER A 344 8.91 27.72 -16.73
C SER A 344 10.29 27.43 -17.31
N LYS A 345 10.34 26.89 -18.53
CA LYS A 345 11.55 26.39 -19.21
C LYS A 345 12.38 25.41 -18.35
N LEU A 346 11.79 24.79 -17.33
CA LEU A 346 12.45 23.82 -16.46
C LEU A 346 12.54 22.45 -17.14
N GLU A 347 13.75 21.94 -17.35
CA GLU A 347 13.96 20.67 -18.07
C GLU A 347 13.32 19.45 -17.37
N CYS A 348 13.17 19.49 -16.04
CA CYS A 348 12.52 18.42 -15.27
C CYS A 348 10.99 18.37 -15.44
N LEU A 349 10.37 19.42 -16.00
CA LEU A 349 8.94 19.46 -16.37
C LEU A 349 8.73 19.29 -17.88
N TYR A 350 9.80 19.05 -18.63
CA TYR A 350 9.74 19.00 -20.09
C TYR A 350 8.82 17.88 -20.60
N LEU A 351 8.84 16.72 -19.93
CA LEU A 351 7.94 15.62 -20.28
C LEU A 351 6.47 15.98 -20.05
N ASP A 352 6.17 16.73 -18.98
CA ASP A 352 4.82 17.22 -18.68
C ASP A 352 4.34 18.19 -19.77
N TYR A 353 5.21 19.12 -20.19
CA TYR A 353 4.98 20.02 -21.32
C TYR A 353 4.66 19.25 -22.61
N VAL A 354 5.44 18.20 -22.90
CA VAL A 354 5.24 17.36 -24.09
C VAL A 354 3.89 16.64 -24.08
N VAL A 355 3.50 16.07 -22.94
CA VAL A 355 2.19 15.40 -22.80
C VAL A 355 1.04 16.38 -23.04
N LEU A 356 1.08 17.56 -22.42
CA LEU A 356 0.04 18.58 -22.63
C LEU A 356 0.00 19.07 -24.08
N SER A 357 1.16 19.23 -24.71
CA SER A 357 1.29 19.59 -26.12
C SER A 357 0.65 18.55 -27.03
N ALA A 358 0.94 17.27 -26.79
CA ALA A 358 0.41 16.16 -27.55
C ALA A 358 -1.12 16.03 -27.42
N ILE A 359 -1.69 16.28 -26.24
CA ILE A 359 -3.15 16.29 -26.04
C ILE A 359 -3.81 17.31 -26.97
N MET A 360 -3.27 18.53 -27.06
CA MET A 360 -3.80 19.59 -27.93
C MET A 360 -3.64 19.24 -29.42
N LEU A 361 -2.45 18.78 -29.81
CA LEU A 361 -2.17 18.45 -31.20
C LEU A 361 -2.98 17.25 -31.72
N ALA A 362 -3.23 16.24 -30.88
CA ALA A 362 -4.01 15.06 -31.26
C ALA A 362 -5.45 15.39 -31.70
N VAL A 363 -5.99 16.54 -31.25
CA VAL A 363 -7.31 17.03 -31.62
C VAL A 363 -7.27 18.26 -32.54
N ASN A 364 -6.10 18.56 -33.13
CA ASN A 364 -5.86 19.73 -33.99
C ASN A 364 -6.21 21.07 -33.32
N ASP A 365 -5.93 21.22 -32.03
CA ASP A 365 -6.12 22.46 -31.30
C ASP A 365 -4.99 23.46 -31.62
N ASN A 366 -5.36 24.54 -32.31
CA ASN A 366 -4.43 25.56 -32.80
C ASN A 366 -4.28 26.76 -31.84
N LYS A 367 -4.69 26.66 -30.57
CA LYS A 367 -4.59 27.78 -29.63
C LYS A 367 -3.14 28.26 -29.43
N TYR A 368 -2.18 27.34 -29.41
CA TYR A 368 -0.75 27.64 -29.28
C TYR A 368 -0.01 27.09 -30.50
N ASN A 369 1.01 27.83 -30.96
CA ASN A 369 1.86 27.39 -32.07
C ASN A 369 2.96 26.44 -31.55
N ILE A 370 2.65 25.16 -31.50
CA ILE A 370 3.52 24.12 -30.94
C ILE A 370 4.46 23.59 -32.02
N ASP A 371 5.77 23.82 -31.87
CA ASP A 371 6.79 23.29 -32.77
C ASP A 371 7.15 21.83 -32.42
N THR A 372 6.53 20.89 -33.14
CA THR A 372 6.78 19.46 -32.96
C THR A 372 8.23 19.07 -33.28
N ASN A 373 8.90 19.74 -34.22
CA ASN A 373 10.27 19.40 -34.61
C ASN A 373 11.26 19.76 -33.50
N SER A 374 11.07 20.94 -32.89
CA SER A 374 11.83 21.34 -31.71
C SER A 374 11.60 20.37 -30.55
N ILE A 375 10.34 19.95 -30.34
CA ILE A 375 10.00 18.99 -29.29
C ILE A 375 10.77 17.67 -29.47
N LEU A 376 10.70 17.11 -30.68
CA LEU A 376 11.35 15.84 -31.02
C LEU A 376 12.86 15.94 -30.92
N SER A 377 13.47 17.04 -31.37
CA SER A 377 14.91 17.27 -31.26
C SER A 377 15.38 17.16 -29.80
N LYS A 378 14.68 17.82 -28.88
CA LYS A 378 15.02 17.78 -27.45
C LYS A 378 14.73 16.42 -26.80
N LEU A 379 13.65 15.73 -27.17
CA LEU A 379 13.39 14.36 -26.69
C LEU A 379 14.50 13.38 -27.10
N LYS A 380 15.01 13.50 -28.34
CA LYS A 380 16.14 12.70 -28.85
C LYS A 380 17.42 12.99 -28.06
N GLU A 381 17.72 14.27 -27.82
CA GLU A 381 18.86 14.71 -26.99
C GLU A 381 18.81 14.08 -25.60
N ILE A 382 17.70 14.25 -24.88
CA ILE A 382 17.53 13.75 -23.50
C ILE A 382 17.63 12.22 -23.46
N SER A 383 16.98 11.53 -24.40
CA SER A 383 17.02 10.05 -24.49
C SER A 383 18.45 9.54 -24.66
N ALA A 384 19.24 10.17 -25.53
CA ALA A 384 20.64 9.84 -25.73
C ALA A 384 21.50 10.15 -24.49
N GLU A 385 21.27 11.28 -23.80
CA GLU A 385 22.00 11.64 -22.57
C GLU A 385 21.78 10.62 -21.43
N PHE A 386 20.56 10.13 -21.24
CA PHE A 386 20.27 9.11 -20.23
C PHE A 386 21.00 7.80 -20.51
N LEU A 387 21.00 7.38 -21.77
CA LEU A 387 21.53 6.08 -22.18
C LEU A 387 23.06 6.07 -22.33
N LYS A 388 23.68 7.21 -22.67
CA LYS A 388 25.14 7.42 -22.65
C LYS A 388 25.79 7.08 -21.31
N LYS A 389 25.07 7.25 -20.20
CA LYS A 389 25.59 7.00 -18.84
C LYS A 389 25.58 5.52 -18.44
N ILE A 390 24.88 4.69 -19.20
CA ILE A 390 24.55 3.30 -18.84
C ILE A 390 25.15 2.32 -19.85
N GLU A 391 25.12 2.68 -21.13
CA GLU A 391 25.60 1.88 -22.25
C GLU A 391 26.56 2.71 -23.12
N SER A 392 27.37 2.06 -23.95
CA SER A 392 28.31 2.71 -24.88
C SER A 392 27.63 3.30 -26.14
N ILE A 393 26.46 3.93 -25.94
CA ILE A 393 25.63 4.58 -26.96
C ILE A 393 26.21 5.96 -27.28
N LYS A 394 26.51 6.24 -28.54
CA LYS A 394 27.14 7.51 -28.96
C LYS A 394 26.12 8.56 -29.38
N SER A 395 25.01 8.14 -30.00
CA SER A 395 23.93 9.02 -30.47
C SER A 395 22.55 8.39 -30.32
N PHE A 396 21.50 9.18 -30.58
CA PHE A 396 20.14 8.66 -30.67
C PHE A 396 20.00 7.65 -31.84
N ASP A 397 20.76 7.83 -32.92
CA ASP A 397 20.75 6.90 -34.06
C ASP A 397 21.18 5.49 -33.67
N ASP A 398 22.08 5.33 -32.69
CA ASP A 398 22.42 4.00 -32.15
C ASP A 398 21.21 3.30 -31.51
N ILE A 399 20.28 4.06 -30.91
CA ILE A 399 19.05 3.55 -30.28
C ILE A 399 18.08 3.02 -31.34
N ILE A 400 17.91 3.76 -32.43
CA ILE A 400 16.94 3.41 -33.48
C ILE A 400 17.53 2.49 -34.57
N SER A 401 18.85 2.43 -34.75
CA SER A 401 19.46 1.54 -35.75
C SER A 401 19.75 0.13 -35.24
N LYS A 402 19.75 -0.09 -33.91
CA LYS A 402 20.14 -1.37 -33.30
C LYS A 402 19.13 -1.82 -32.26
N SER A 403 18.89 -3.13 -32.19
CA SER A 403 18.20 -3.74 -31.07
C SER A 403 19.09 -3.70 -29.82
N ILE A 404 18.98 -2.64 -29.01
CA ILE A 404 19.75 -2.48 -27.77
C ILE A 404 19.22 -3.42 -26.68
N LYS A 405 20.10 -4.32 -26.21
CA LYS A 405 19.80 -5.31 -25.16
C LYS A 405 19.31 -4.64 -23.87
N TYR A 406 19.97 -3.57 -23.42
CA TYR A 406 19.56 -2.83 -22.22
C TYR A 406 18.12 -2.32 -22.29
N ILE A 407 17.69 -1.84 -23.47
CA ILE A 407 16.31 -1.38 -23.68
C ILE A 407 15.31 -2.53 -23.58
N LYS A 408 15.66 -3.70 -24.11
CA LYS A 408 14.86 -4.93 -23.99
C LYS A 408 14.75 -5.41 -22.54
N GLU A 409 15.85 -5.41 -21.79
CA GLU A 409 15.91 -5.95 -20.42
C GLU A 409 15.41 -4.97 -19.34
N LYS A 410 15.43 -3.66 -19.61
CA LYS A 410 15.00 -2.61 -18.67
C LYS A 410 13.93 -1.68 -19.27
N PRO A 411 12.81 -2.21 -19.80
CA PRO A 411 11.84 -1.43 -20.57
C PRO A 411 11.14 -0.30 -19.79
N ASN A 412 11.27 -0.27 -18.46
CA ASN A 412 10.71 0.77 -17.58
C ASN A 412 11.76 1.77 -17.07
N GLY A 413 12.95 1.85 -17.68
CA GLY A 413 13.97 2.85 -17.31
C GLY A 413 13.53 4.28 -17.65
N SER A 414 14.20 5.29 -17.08
CA SER A 414 13.82 6.71 -17.28
C SER A 414 13.83 7.16 -18.75
N TYR A 415 14.67 6.55 -19.60
CA TYR A 415 14.69 6.81 -21.05
C TYR A 415 13.42 6.33 -21.77
N SER A 416 12.73 5.31 -21.23
CA SER A 416 11.49 4.75 -21.80
C SER A 416 10.36 5.78 -21.82
N ALA A 417 10.30 6.65 -20.81
CA ALA A 417 9.33 7.75 -20.75
C ALA A 417 9.50 8.73 -21.93
N TYR A 418 10.75 9.05 -22.30
CA TYR A 418 11.04 9.97 -23.41
C TYR A 418 10.83 9.33 -24.78
N LEU A 419 11.18 8.05 -24.95
CA LEU A 419 10.86 7.29 -26.16
C LEU A 419 9.34 7.15 -26.36
N SER A 420 8.61 6.87 -25.27
CA SER A 420 7.14 6.85 -25.28
C SER A 420 6.55 8.21 -25.66
N ALA A 421 7.18 9.31 -25.22
CA ALA A 421 6.72 10.65 -25.52
C ALA A 421 6.90 11.02 -26.99
N ILE A 422 7.89 10.46 -27.69
CA ILE A 422 8.03 10.60 -29.14
C ILE A 422 6.81 9.97 -29.85
N MET A 423 6.37 8.80 -29.39
CA MET A 423 5.22 8.09 -29.99
C MET A 423 3.89 8.84 -29.85
N LEU A 424 3.80 9.83 -28.94
CA LEU A 424 2.62 10.68 -28.85
C LEU A 424 2.37 11.46 -30.16
N PHE A 425 3.43 11.71 -30.94
CA PHE A 425 3.39 12.47 -32.19
C PHE A 425 3.33 11.60 -33.45
N ASP A 426 3.10 10.28 -33.34
CA ASP A 426 3.08 9.35 -34.48
C ASP A 426 2.18 9.83 -35.63
N GLU A 427 1.01 10.40 -35.35
CA GLU A 427 0.05 10.85 -36.38
C GLU A 427 0.21 12.33 -36.77
N ILE A 428 1.12 13.03 -36.08
CA ILE A 428 1.27 14.48 -36.19
C ILE A 428 2.58 14.81 -36.93
N ASN A 429 3.61 13.97 -36.77
CA ASN A 429 4.95 14.23 -37.28
C ASN A 429 5.58 13.00 -37.96
N GLU A 430 6.06 13.18 -39.20
CA GLU A 430 6.64 12.09 -40.01
C GLU A 430 7.89 11.46 -39.37
N GLU A 431 8.76 12.26 -38.74
CA GLU A 431 9.94 11.73 -38.05
C GLU A 431 9.52 10.90 -36.83
N ALA A 432 8.55 11.38 -36.04
CA ALA A 432 8.00 10.63 -34.92
C ALA A 432 7.38 9.30 -35.36
N SER A 433 6.67 9.29 -36.51
CA SER A 433 6.14 8.05 -37.09
C SER A 433 7.25 7.06 -37.40
N LYS A 434 8.31 7.50 -38.10
CA LYS A 434 9.45 6.63 -38.44
C LYS A 434 10.14 6.06 -37.20
N ILE A 435 10.30 6.88 -36.15
CA ILE A 435 10.87 6.42 -34.87
C ILE A 435 9.92 5.41 -34.21
N THR A 436 8.62 5.65 -34.25
CA THR A 436 7.59 4.75 -33.70
C THR A 436 7.62 3.39 -34.39
N ASP A 437 7.73 3.34 -35.71
CA ASP A 437 7.84 2.10 -36.49
C ASP A 437 9.03 1.26 -36.01
N ILE A 438 10.18 1.91 -35.81
CA ILE A 438 11.40 1.29 -35.31
C ILE A 438 11.22 0.77 -33.88
N LEU A 439 10.61 1.57 -33.01
CA LEU A 439 10.38 1.19 -31.61
C LEU A 439 9.47 -0.04 -31.52
N LEU A 440 8.38 -0.06 -32.29
CA LEU A 440 7.46 -1.20 -32.36
C LEU A 440 8.18 -2.47 -32.87
N LYS A 441 9.00 -2.33 -33.91
CA LYS A 441 9.78 -3.43 -34.51
C LYS A 441 10.78 -4.06 -33.55
N TYR A 442 11.55 -3.26 -32.82
CA TYR A 442 12.62 -3.78 -31.96
C TYR A 442 12.19 -4.11 -30.54
N TYR A 443 11.10 -3.50 -30.07
CA TYR A 443 10.73 -3.49 -28.66
C TYR A 443 9.22 -3.68 -28.47
N ILE A 444 8.83 -4.96 -28.40
CA ILE A 444 7.43 -5.42 -28.27
C ILE A 444 6.63 -4.70 -27.17
N ILE A 445 7.28 -4.27 -26.08
CA ILE A 445 6.64 -3.53 -24.98
C ILE A 445 6.00 -2.20 -25.41
N TYR A 446 6.51 -1.56 -26.48
CA TYR A 446 5.96 -0.31 -26.98
C TYR A 446 4.65 -0.50 -27.73
N ILE A 447 4.26 -1.71 -28.12
CA ILE A 447 2.91 -2.00 -28.63
C ILE A 447 1.86 -1.62 -27.59
N LYS A 448 2.11 -1.97 -26.31
CA LYS A 448 1.23 -1.58 -25.20
C LYS A 448 1.09 -0.05 -25.09
N ILE A 449 2.20 0.67 -25.23
CA ILE A 449 2.23 2.13 -25.15
C ILE A 449 1.47 2.72 -26.33
N TYR A 450 1.68 2.19 -27.54
CA TYR A 450 0.96 2.61 -28.74
C TYR A 450 -0.55 2.43 -28.60
N ILE A 451 -1.02 1.24 -28.19
CA ILE A 451 -2.45 0.96 -27.95
C ILE A 451 -3.02 1.98 -26.96
N TYR A 452 -2.29 2.27 -25.89
CA TYR A 452 -2.72 3.25 -24.88
C TYR A 452 -2.84 4.66 -25.48
N ILE A 453 -1.81 5.11 -26.22
CA ILE A 453 -1.79 6.44 -26.85
C ILE A 453 -2.97 6.58 -27.82
N GLN A 454 -3.19 5.59 -28.69
CA GLN A 454 -4.28 5.62 -29.65
C GLN A 454 -5.66 5.67 -29.00
N LYS A 455 -5.85 4.96 -27.88
CA LYS A 455 -7.12 5.02 -27.13
C LYS A 455 -7.33 6.35 -26.41
N ILE A 456 -6.32 6.84 -25.71
CA ILE A 456 -6.47 8.00 -24.81
C ILE A 456 -6.33 9.34 -25.53
N PHE A 457 -5.40 9.45 -26.48
CA PHE A 457 -5.14 10.72 -27.17
C PHE A 457 -5.98 10.86 -28.43
N TYR A 458 -6.08 9.77 -29.21
CA TYR A 458 -6.76 9.78 -30.51
C TYR A 458 -8.18 9.19 -30.47
N ASN A 459 -8.66 8.77 -29.29
CA ASN A 459 -10.01 8.21 -29.08
C ASN A 459 -10.38 7.05 -30.02
N LYS A 460 -9.39 6.24 -30.43
CA LYS A 460 -9.62 5.13 -31.36
C LYS A 460 -10.12 3.88 -30.68
N ASN A 461 -11.03 3.18 -31.34
CA ASN A 461 -11.46 1.86 -30.91
C ASN A 461 -10.41 0.80 -31.27
N ILE A 462 -10.57 -0.41 -30.75
CA ILE A 462 -9.56 -1.46 -30.90
C ILE A 462 -9.35 -1.95 -32.34
N LEU A 463 -10.38 -1.88 -33.19
CA LEU A 463 -10.29 -2.30 -34.59
C LEU A 463 -9.48 -1.30 -35.41
N GLU A 464 -9.73 0.00 -35.21
CA GLU A 464 -8.92 1.07 -35.83
C GLU A 464 -7.44 0.95 -35.41
N ILE A 465 -7.19 0.65 -34.14
CA ILE A 465 -5.83 0.44 -33.63
C ILE A 465 -5.18 -0.79 -34.26
N LYS A 466 -5.93 -1.89 -34.42
CA LYS A 466 -5.45 -3.10 -35.09
C LYS A 466 -5.09 -2.82 -36.55
N GLU A 467 -5.93 -2.09 -37.28
CA GLU A 467 -5.66 -1.76 -38.67
C GLU A 467 -4.36 -0.99 -38.80
N LYS A 468 -4.11 0.00 -37.95
CA LYS A 468 -2.83 0.71 -37.92
C LYS A 468 -1.66 -0.20 -37.59
N LEU A 469 -1.74 -0.94 -36.48
CA LEU A 469 -0.64 -1.77 -36.03
C LEU A 469 -0.28 -2.85 -37.06
N VAL A 470 -1.27 -3.55 -37.61
CA VAL A 470 -1.03 -4.68 -38.52
C VAL A 470 -0.74 -4.21 -39.93
N ASN A 471 -1.52 -3.28 -40.47
CA ASN A 471 -1.44 -2.91 -41.89
C ASN A 471 -0.44 -1.79 -42.15
N GLU A 472 -0.32 -0.81 -41.25
CA GLU A 472 0.58 0.33 -41.43
C GLU A 472 1.95 0.10 -40.76
N LYS A 473 1.97 -0.54 -39.59
CA LYS A 473 3.16 -0.69 -38.74
C LYS A 473 3.79 -2.09 -38.77
N GLU A 474 3.25 -3.01 -39.57
CA GLU A 474 3.72 -4.40 -39.73
C GLU A 474 3.87 -5.19 -38.41
N VAL A 475 3.06 -4.86 -37.39
CA VAL A 475 3.02 -5.59 -36.11
C VAL A 475 2.15 -6.83 -36.24
N GLU A 476 2.63 -7.97 -35.76
CA GLU A 476 1.87 -9.22 -35.80
C GLU A 476 0.67 -9.18 -34.83
N LEU A 477 -0.49 -9.70 -35.25
CA LEU A 477 -1.71 -9.71 -34.43
C LEU A 477 -1.49 -10.39 -33.07
N LYS A 478 -0.66 -11.44 -33.03
CA LYS A 478 -0.35 -12.17 -31.80
C LYS A 478 0.30 -11.29 -30.73
N ASP A 479 1.11 -10.32 -31.14
CA ASP A 479 1.78 -9.40 -30.22
C ASP A 479 0.81 -8.37 -29.63
N ILE A 480 -0.26 -8.03 -30.35
CA ILE A 480 -1.32 -7.16 -29.86
C ILE A 480 -2.07 -7.83 -28.70
N TYR A 481 -2.37 -9.13 -28.81
CA TYR A 481 -3.06 -9.89 -27.75
C TYR A 481 -2.30 -9.92 -26.42
N LEU A 482 -0.97 -9.76 -26.43
CA LEU A 482 -0.14 -9.75 -25.22
C LEU A 482 -0.42 -8.55 -24.31
N PHE A 483 -0.97 -7.45 -24.85
CA PHE A 483 -1.03 -6.16 -24.15
C PHE A 483 -2.45 -5.61 -23.91
N ILE A 484 -3.47 -6.24 -24.49
CA ILE A 484 -4.87 -5.85 -24.25
C ILE A 484 -5.38 -6.50 -22.97
N LYS A 485 -6.08 -5.70 -22.15
CA LYS A 485 -6.61 -6.14 -20.85
C LYS A 485 -8.13 -6.19 -20.77
N SER A 486 -8.79 -5.37 -21.58
CA SER A 486 -10.25 -5.29 -21.63
C SER A 486 -10.80 -6.52 -22.35
N GLU A 487 -11.73 -7.21 -21.69
CA GLU A 487 -12.34 -8.42 -22.24
C GLU A 487 -13.14 -8.09 -23.51
N ASP A 488 -13.88 -6.99 -23.52
CA ASP A 488 -14.67 -6.53 -24.67
C ASP A 488 -13.80 -6.24 -25.90
N ASP A 489 -12.63 -5.63 -25.68
CA ASP A 489 -11.67 -5.34 -26.76
C ASP A 489 -11.09 -6.64 -27.34
N ILE A 490 -10.76 -7.61 -26.47
CA ILE A 490 -10.26 -8.93 -26.90
C ILE A 490 -11.35 -9.66 -27.68
N ILE A 491 -12.59 -9.68 -27.18
CA ILE A 491 -13.73 -10.31 -27.84
C ILE A 491 -13.92 -9.70 -29.23
N THR A 492 -13.93 -8.37 -29.32
CA THR A 492 -14.09 -7.63 -30.57
C THR A 492 -12.99 -7.96 -31.57
N LEU A 493 -11.73 -8.00 -31.14
CA LEU A 493 -10.60 -8.38 -31.99
C LEU A 493 -10.70 -9.81 -32.50
N ILE A 494 -10.97 -10.77 -31.61
CA ILE A 494 -11.03 -12.20 -31.98
C ILE A 494 -12.16 -12.44 -32.98
N LYS A 495 -13.34 -11.85 -32.76
CA LYS A 495 -14.49 -11.96 -33.68
C LYS A 495 -14.13 -11.53 -35.11
N ASN A 496 -13.33 -10.47 -35.23
CA ASN A 496 -12.94 -9.92 -36.53
C ASN A 496 -11.70 -10.58 -37.13
N ASN A 497 -11.01 -11.48 -36.40
CA ASN A 497 -9.80 -12.16 -36.86
C ASN A 497 -9.82 -13.65 -36.46
N LEU A 498 -10.96 -14.32 -36.66
CA LEU A 498 -11.25 -15.63 -36.09
C LEU A 498 -10.25 -16.72 -36.50
N GLU A 499 -10.06 -16.91 -37.81
CA GLU A 499 -9.20 -17.98 -38.35
C GLU A 499 -7.72 -17.74 -38.03
N GLU A 500 -7.27 -16.49 -38.10
CA GLU A 500 -5.92 -16.12 -37.68
C GLU A 500 -5.72 -16.40 -36.18
N THR A 501 -6.69 -16.05 -35.34
CA THR A 501 -6.65 -16.32 -33.89
C THR A 501 -6.59 -17.82 -33.60
N LYS A 502 -7.38 -18.64 -34.30
CA LYS A 502 -7.33 -20.10 -34.17
C LYS A 502 -5.94 -20.66 -34.49
N ASN A 503 -5.22 -20.07 -35.42
CA ASN A 503 -3.84 -20.47 -35.73
C ASN A 503 -2.87 -19.99 -34.64
N ILE A 504 -2.96 -18.72 -34.22
CA ILE A 504 -2.10 -18.12 -33.19
C ILE A 504 -2.15 -18.93 -31.88
N ILE A 505 -3.34 -19.31 -31.40
CA ILE A 505 -3.46 -20.03 -30.12
C ILE A 505 -2.92 -21.48 -30.17
N LYS A 506 -2.55 -21.99 -31.35
CA LYS A 506 -1.86 -23.29 -31.49
C LYS A 506 -0.33 -23.14 -31.35
N GLU A 507 0.22 -21.95 -31.58
CA GLU A 507 1.66 -21.69 -31.60
C GLU A 507 2.26 -21.77 -30.20
N GLU A 508 3.22 -22.67 -30.00
CA GLU A 508 3.92 -22.82 -28.72
C GLU A 508 4.63 -21.52 -28.29
N ALA A 509 5.19 -20.77 -29.25
CA ALA A 509 5.82 -19.49 -29.00
C ALA A 509 4.84 -18.47 -28.39
N PHE A 510 3.63 -18.35 -28.95
CA PHE A 510 2.61 -17.44 -28.42
C PHE A 510 2.17 -17.84 -27.01
N ILE A 511 1.92 -19.14 -26.78
CA ILE A 511 1.48 -19.65 -25.47
C ILE A 511 2.55 -19.36 -24.40
N ASN A 512 3.83 -19.58 -24.72
CA ASN A 512 4.92 -19.28 -23.79
C ASN A 512 4.96 -17.78 -23.44
N VAL A 513 4.84 -16.89 -24.42
CA VAL A 513 4.93 -15.44 -24.18
C VAL A 513 3.69 -14.88 -23.46
N ILE A 514 2.46 -15.26 -23.85
CA ILE A 514 1.25 -14.73 -23.21
C ILE A 514 1.19 -15.09 -21.73
N THR A 515 1.67 -16.30 -21.37
CA THR A 515 1.67 -16.80 -19.98
C THR A 515 2.64 -16.09 -19.04
N GLU A 516 3.59 -15.29 -19.56
CA GLU A 516 4.42 -14.40 -18.73
C GLU A 516 3.60 -13.31 -18.03
N ASN A 517 2.42 -12.97 -18.57
CA ASN A 517 1.53 -11.96 -18.01
C ASN A 517 0.21 -12.58 -17.52
N THR A 518 0.13 -12.81 -16.21
CA THR A 518 -1.04 -13.41 -15.56
C THR A 518 -2.36 -12.71 -15.88
N LYS A 519 -2.38 -11.37 -15.86
CA LYS A 519 -3.62 -10.61 -16.06
C LYS A 519 -4.10 -10.73 -17.52
N CYS A 520 -3.20 -10.53 -18.48
CA CYS A 520 -3.55 -10.64 -19.90
C CYS A 520 -3.97 -12.07 -20.26
N THR A 521 -3.27 -13.09 -19.76
CA THR A 521 -3.63 -14.50 -19.99
C THR A 521 -5.04 -14.81 -19.51
N ILE A 522 -5.38 -14.40 -18.27
CA ILE A 522 -6.71 -14.66 -17.71
C ILE A 522 -7.80 -13.93 -18.50
N SER A 523 -7.59 -12.65 -18.84
CA SER A 523 -8.53 -11.89 -19.68
C SER A 523 -8.74 -12.55 -21.05
N PHE A 524 -7.66 -13.01 -21.70
CA PHE A 524 -7.74 -13.68 -23.00
C PHE A 524 -8.48 -15.01 -22.91
N ILE A 525 -8.20 -15.81 -21.88
CA ILE A 525 -8.92 -17.06 -21.62
C ILE A 525 -10.42 -16.77 -21.39
N ASN A 526 -10.77 -15.78 -20.56
CA ASN A 526 -12.18 -15.43 -20.35
C ASN A 526 -12.88 -15.07 -21.66
N ALA A 527 -12.23 -14.24 -22.49
CA ALA A 527 -12.77 -13.84 -23.78
C ALA A 527 -13.09 -15.04 -24.69
N ILE A 528 -12.17 -15.99 -24.88
CA ILE A 528 -12.40 -17.16 -25.75
C ILE A 528 -13.47 -18.13 -25.20
N PHE A 529 -13.76 -18.07 -23.90
CA PHE A 529 -14.83 -18.85 -23.24
C PHE A 529 -16.12 -18.05 -22.99
N SER A 530 -16.18 -16.79 -23.40
CA SER A 530 -17.38 -15.96 -23.34
C SER A 530 -18.51 -16.56 -24.18
N ASP A 531 -19.76 -16.26 -23.83
CA ASP A 531 -20.93 -16.73 -24.59
C ASP A 531 -20.86 -16.33 -26.07
N GLU A 532 -20.20 -15.21 -26.36
CA GLU A 532 -20.03 -14.64 -27.69
C GLU A 532 -19.02 -15.38 -28.57
N LEU A 533 -18.00 -16.02 -27.98
CA LEU A 533 -16.90 -16.66 -28.71
C LEU A 533 -16.83 -18.18 -28.55
N ARG A 534 -17.46 -18.73 -27.50
CA ARG A 534 -17.31 -20.15 -27.13
C ARG A 534 -17.68 -21.13 -28.26
N SER A 535 -18.60 -20.76 -29.16
CA SER A 535 -19.00 -21.60 -30.30
C SER A 535 -18.15 -21.36 -31.55
N LEU A 536 -17.36 -20.28 -31.59
CA LEU A 536 -16.57 -19.87 -32.75
C LEU A 536 -15.12 -20.34 -32.69
N ILE A 537 -14.55 -20.46 -31.47
CA ILE A 537 -13.20 -20.99 -31.24
C ILE A 537 -13.30 -22.46 -30.83
N ASP A 538 -13.09 -23.36 -31.79
CA ASP A 538 -13.16 -24.81 -31.63
C ASP A 538 -11.98 -25.37 -30.82
N ASN A 539 -10.78 -24.86 -31.04
CA ASN A 539 -9.55 -25.28 -30.36
C ASN A 539 -9.27 -24.60 -29.01
N LYS A 540 -10.24 -23.90 -28.41
CA LYS A 540 -10.08 -23.20 -27.11
C LYS A 540 -9.63 -24.11 -25.97
N PHE A 541 -10.07 -25.37 -25.96
CA PHE A 541 -9.69 -26.33 -24.92
C PHE A 541 -8.24 -26.82 -25.09
N ASP A 542 -7.78 -27.03 -26.33
CA ASP A 542 -6.38 -27.36 -26.61
C ASP A 542 -5.44 -26.26 -26.09
N PHE A 543 -5.79 -24.99 -26.31
CA PHE A 543 -5.07 -23.86 -25.73
C PHE A 543 -5.01 -23.92 -24.20
N VAL A 544 -6.14 -24.16 -23.51
CA VAL A 544 -6.17 -24.27 -22.04
C VAL A 544 -5.34 -25.44 -21.52
N PHE A 545 -5.37 -26.60 -22.18
CA PHE A 545 -4.55 -27.75 -21.79
C PHE A 545 -3.06 -27.48 -21.97
N LYS A 546 -2.67 -26.83 -23.07
CA LYS A 546 -1.28 -26.42 -23.31
C LYS A 546 -0.81 -25.40 -22.27
N VAL A 547 -1.60 -24.37 -21.98
CA VAL A 547 -1.31 -23.39 -20.92
C VAL A 547 -1.14 -24.09 -19.57
N LEU A 548 -2.04 -25.01 -19.20
CA LEU A 548 -1.97 -25.76 -17.94
C LEU A 548 -0.69 -26.60 -17.81
N ASN A 549 -0.13 -27.06 -18.93
CA ASN A 549 1.06 -27.90 -18.97
C ASN A 549 2.38 -27.10 -18.87
N ILE A 550 2.36 -25.78 -18.99
CA ILE A 550 3.55 -24.94 -18.80
C ILE A 550 3.81 -24.77 -17.29
N GLU A 551 5.07 -24.60 -16.89
CA GLU A 551 5.41 -24.25 -15.50
C GLU A 551 5.08 -22.77 -15.25
N ILE A 552 3.81 -22.49 -14.97
CA ILE A 552 3.20 -21.15 -14.89
C ILE A 552 2.90 -20.67 -13.47
N ASP A 553 2.59 -19.38 -13.36
CA ASP A 553 1.97 -18.75 -12.19
C ASP A 553 0.72 -19.54 -11.72
N GLN A 554 0.66 -19.84 -10.42
CA GLN A 554 -0.40 -20.64 -9.80
C GLN A 554 -1.82 -20.09 -10.04
N ARG A 555 -1.97 -18.77 -10.24
CA ARG A 555 -3.26 -18.14 -10.53
C ARG A 555 -3.79 -18.52 -11.91
N ILE A 556 -2.92 -18.56 -12.93
CA ILE A 556 -3.28 -19.01 -14.28
C ILE A 556 -3.69 -20.49 -14.20
N LYS A 557 -2.89 -21.30 -13.51
CA LYS A 557 -3.14 -22.74 -13.31
C LYS A 557 -4.51 -23.01 -12.68
N ASN A 558 -4.82 -22.32 -11.57
CA ASN A 558 -6.10 -22.45 -10.90
C ASN A 558 -7.28 -22.03 -11.80
N HIS A 559 -7.09 -20.99 -12.63
CA HIS A 559 -8.10 -20.53 -13.57
C HIS A 559 -8.38 -21.56 -14.67
N CYS A 560 -7.35 -22.14 -15.27
CA CYS A 560 -7.47 -23.23 -16.24
C CYS A 560 -8.22 -24.44 -15.65
N ILE A 561 -7.86 -24.85 -14.43
CA ILE A 561 -8.53 -25.96 -13.72
C ILE A 561 -10.02 -25.68 -13.54
N LEU A 562 -10.38 -24.45 -13.13
CA LEU A 562 -11.76 -24.06 -12.93
C LEU A 562 -12.57 -24.13 -14.23
N ILE A 563 -12.01 -23.67 -15.35
CA ILE A 563 -12.65 -23.78 -16.66
C ILE A 563 -12.86 -25.23 -17.02
N ILE A 564 -11.83 -26.08 -16.95
CA ILE A 564 -11.95 -27.50 -17.29
C ILE A 564 -13.05 -28.14 -16.45
N LYS A 565 -13.02 -27.96 -15.12
CA LYS A 565 -14.03 -28.50 -14.19
C LYS A 565 -15.47 -28.17 -14.60
N ASN A 566 -15.73 -26.95 -15.07
CA ASN A 566 -17.08 -26.49 -15.41
C ASN A 566 -17.64 -27.05 -16.72
N TYR A 567 -16.79 -27.43 -17.69
CA TYR A 567 -17.24 -27.93 -19.00
C TYR A 567 -17.44 -29.46 -19.06
N GLY A 568 -16.79 -30.20 -18.16
CA GLY A 568 -17.18 -31.56 -17.76
C GLY A 568 -17.39 -32.55 -18.89
N ILE A 569 -18.64 -32.70 -19.30
CA ILE A 569 -19.11 -33.73 -20.22
C ILE A 569 -18.47 -33.58 -21.61
N SER A 570 -18.30 -32.35 -22.11
CA SER A 570 -17.89 -32.13 -23.51
C SER A 570 -16.39 -32.39 -23.76
N ILE A 571 -15.57 -32.48 -22.72
CA ILE A 571 -14.10 -32.58 -22.82
C ILE A 571 -13.53 -33.78 -22.06
N ARG A 572 -14.41 -34.64 -21.52
CA ARG A 572 -14.02 -35.70 -20.59
C ARG A 572 -13.07 -36.72 -21.19
N SER A 573 -13.36 -37.20 -22.40
CA SER A 573 -12.53 -38.20 -23.08
C SER A 573 -11.09 -37.71 -23.29
N GLU A 574 -10.91 -36.44 -23.61
CA GLU A 574 -9.59 -35.84 -23.79
C GLU A 574 -8.85 -35.72 -22.46
N VAL A 575 -9.55 -35.32 -21.38
CA VAL A 575 -8.96 -35.24 -20.04
C VAL A 575 -8.60 -36.62 -19.48
N GLU A 576 -9.40 -37.65 -19.74
CA GLU A 576 -9.10 -39.06 -19.39
C GLU A 576 -7.85 -39.55 -20.12
N LYS A 577 -7.70 -39.22 -21.40
CA LYS A 577 -6.49 -39.50 -22.16
C LYS A 577 -5.27 -38.79 -21.57
N LEU A 578 -5.38 -37.48 -21.30
CA LEU A 578 -4.30 -36.67 -20.73
C LEU A 578 -3.94 -37.07 -19.28
N ALA A 579 -4.85 -37.69 -18.53
CA ALA A 579 -4.59 -38.23 -17.20
C ALA A 579 -3.70 -39.49 -17.23
N VAL A 580 -3.51 -40.12 -18.39
CA VAL A 580 -2.63 -41.29 -18.58
C VAL A 580 -1.41 -40.92 -19.39
N GLU A 581 -1.60 -40.21 -20.50
CA GLU A 581 -0.58 -39.95 -21.53
C GLU A 581 -0.02 -38.51 -21.49
N GLY A 582 -0.56 -37.65 -20.62
CA GLY A 582 -0.19 -36.23 -20.55
C GLY A 582 1.16 -35.94 -19.90
N LYS A 583 1.50 -34.65 -19.80
CA LYS A 583 2.74 -34.22 -19.15
C LYS A 583 2.75 -34.62 -17.66
N LYS A 584 3.86 -35.19 -17.19
CA LYS A 584 4.02 -35.73 -15.82
C LYS A 584 3.60 -34.76 -14.70
N SER A 585 3.86 -33.47 -14.87
CA SER A 585 3.51 -32.41 -13.92
C SER A 585 2.00 -32.14 -13.83
N SER A 586 1.22 -32.54 -14.84
CA SER A 586 -0.21 -32.25 -14.97
C SER A 586 -1.09 -33.49 -14.79
N ILE A 587 -0.55 -34.71 -14.91
CA ILE A 587 -1.31 -35.97 -14.76
C ILE A 587 -2.15 -36.00 -13.49
N LYS A 588 -1.55 -35.66 -12.32
CA LYS A 588 -2.27 -35.62 -11.05
C LYS A 588 -3.44 -34.64 -11.07
N ILE A 589 -3.30 -33.52 -11.77
CA ILE A 589 -4.36 -32.50 -11.89
C ILE A 589 -5.52 -33.04 -12.71
N TYR A 590 -5.24 -33.70 -13.84
CA TYR A 590 -6.29 -34.32 -14.66
C TYR A 590 -7.00 -35.44 -13.91
N GLN A 591 -6.27 -36.28 -13.17
CA GLN A 591 -6.86 -37.30 -12.29
C GLN A 591 -7.78 -36.70 -11.21
N GLU A 592 -7.36 -35.60 -10.57
CA GLU A 592 -8.20 -34.87 -9.60
C GLU A 592 -9.47 -34.27 -10.26
N ILE A 593 -9.39 -33.82 -11.51
CA ILE A 593 -10.55 -33.31 -12.27
C ILE A 593 -11.51 -34.44 -12.63
N ILE A 594 -11.02 -35.60 -13.06
CA ILE A 594 -11.87 -36.77 -13.34
C ILE A 594 -12.60 -37.21 -12.09
N LYS A 595 -11.87 -37.32 -10.96
CA LYS A 595 -12.46 -37.61 -9.65
C LYS A 595 -13.55 -36.60 -9.30
N TYR A 596 -13.29 -35.30 -9.51
CA TYR A 596 -14.30 -34.25 -9.30
C TYR A 596 -15.57 -34.48 -10.13
N TRP A 597 -15.47 -34.87 -11.40
CA TRP A 597 -16.64 -35.15 -12.23
C TRP A 597 -17.35 -36.45 -11.86
N ASP A 598 -16.62 -37.48 -11.44
CA ASP A 598 -17.21 -38.75 -10.98
C ASP A 598 -18.03 -38.56 -9.72
N LEU A 599 -17.54 -37.72 -8.80
CA LEU A 599 -18.30 -37.27 -7.63
C LEU A 599 -19.56 -36.50 -8.01
N GLN A 600 -19.59 -35.84 -9.18
CA GLN A 600 -20.80 -35.18 -9.69
C GLN A 600 -21.78 -36.12 -10.39
N LYS A 601 -21.31 -37.22 -10.99
CA LYS A 601 -22.11 -38.19 -11.78
C LYS A 601 -22.97 -39.15 -10.98
N ILE A 602 -22.87 -39.16 -9.67
CA ILE A 602 -23.86 -39.84 -8.85
C ILE A 602 -25.14 -39.04 -9.00
N ASP A 603 -26.04 -39.53 -9.85
CA ASP A 603 -27.35 -38.94 -10.02
C ASP A 603 -28.03 -38.86 -8.65
N ALA A 604 -28.86 -37.83 -8.43
CA ALA A 604 -29.60 -37.71 -7.18
C ALA A 604 -30.41 -38.99 -6.86
N ASP A 605 -30.80 -39.71 -7.91
CA ASP A 605 -31.59 -40.95 -7.87
C ASP A 605 -30.75 -42.23 -7.75
N PHE A 606 -29.43 -42.17 -7.91
CA PHE A 606 -28.56 -43.33 -7.73
C PHE A 606 -28.62 -43.83 -6.28
N LYS A 607 -28.76 -45.14 -6.10
CA LYS A 607 -28.75 -45.81 -4.80
C LYS A 607 -28.00 -47.13 -4.94
N PHE A 608 -27.05 -47.37 -4.04
CA PHE A 608 -26.56 -48.72 -3.82
C PHE A 608 -27.72 -49.62 -3.38
N LYS A 609 -27.71 -50.88 -3.77
CA LYS A 609 -28.76 -51.86 -3.44
C LYS A 609 -28.46 -52.60 -2.14
N ASN A 610 -27.19 -52.88 -1.89
CA ASN A 610 -26.72 -53.63 -0.73
C ASN A 610 -25.27 -53.27 -0.37
N ILE A 611 -24.79 -53.85 0.73
CA ILE A 611 -23.42 -53.66 1.22
C ILE A 611 -22.38 -54.24 0.25
N ASP A 612 -22.65 -55.36 -0.42
CA ASP A 612 -21.72 -56.00 -1.35
C ASP A 612 -21.37 -55.08 -2.55
N GLU A 613 -22.37 -54.36 -3.06
CA GLU A 613 -22.18 -53.37 -4.14
C GLU A 613 -21.32 -52.18 -3.68
N ILE A 614 -21.48 -51.75 -2.42
CA ILE A 614 -20.64 -50.73 -1.81
C ILE A 614 -19.21 -51.23 -1.66
N GLU A 615 -19.01 -52.48 -1.24
CA GLU A 615 -17.67 -53.07 -1.14
C GLU A 615 -16.98 -53.18 -2.50
N GLU A 616 -17.70 -53.58 -3.55
CA GLU A 616 -17.14 -53.63 -4.91
C GLU A 616 -16.74 -52.23 -5.42
N TYR A 617 -17.59 -51.22 -5.18
CA TYR A 617 -17.29 -49.82 -5.51
C TYR A 617 -16.05 -49.32 -4.76
N ILE A 618 -16.01 -49.53 -3.45
CA ILE A 618 -14.91 -49.09 -2.59
C ILE A 618 -13.62 -49.80 -2.99
N ASN A 619 -13.64 -51.09 -3.30
CA ASN A 619 -12.43 -51.82 -3.74
C ASN A 619 -11.79 -51.21 -5.00
N LYS A 620 -12.56 -50.55 -5.87
CA LYS A 620 -12.06 -49.84 -7.05
C LYS A 620 -11.55 -48.43 -6.72
N GLN A 621 -12.11 -47.77 -5.71
CA GLN A 621 -11.88 -46.35 -5.40
C GLN A 621 -11.00 -46.10 -4.16
N TYR A 622 -10.66 -47.13 -3.40
CA TYR A 622 -9.97 -46.99 -2.12
C TYR A 622 -8.55 -46.43 -2.28
N ASN A 623 -8.28 -45.28 -1.68
CA ASN A 623 -6.93 -44.70 -1.64
C ASN A 623 -6.29 -44.88 -0.25
N LYS A 624 -5.25 -45.72 -0.17
CA LYS A 624 -4.50 -45.94 1.08
C LYS A 624 -3.81 -44.69 1.62
N GLU A 625 -3.45 -43.73 0.76
CA GLU A 625 -2.86 -42.46 1.21
C GLU A 625 -3.88 -41.60 1.98
N HIS A 626 -5.18 -41.72 1.67
CA HIS A 626 -6.23 -40.97 2.38
C HIS A 626 -6.51 -41.55 3.77
N GLU A 627 -6.36 -42.86 3.96
CA GLU A 627 -6.59 -43.50 5.26
C GLU A 627 -5.66 -42.95 6.36
N ILE A 628 -4.46 -42.49 6.00
CA ILE A 628 -3.52 -41.84 6.93
C ILE A 628 -4.12 -40.56 7.54
N LEU A 629 -5.00 -39.86 6.82
CA LEU A 629 -5.63 -38.61 7.28
C LEU A 629 -6.64 -38.80 8.41
N ILE A 630 -7.10 -40.04 8.62
CA ILE A 630 -8.06 -40.39 9.68
C ILE A 630 -7.44 -41.24 10.79
N LYS A 631 -6.11 -41.44 10.79
CA LYS A 631 -5.40 -42.29 11.76
C LYS A 631 -5.61 -41.87 13.23
N ASP A 632 -5.86 -40.58 13.45
CA ASP A 632 -6.00 -39.99 14.78
C ASP A 632 -7.47 -40.02 15.27
N ILE A 633 -8.38 -40.55 14.45
CA ILE A 633 -9.75 -40.88 14.87
C ILE A 633 -9.73 -42.23 15.58
N ASP A 634 -10.24 -42.28 16.82
CA ASP A 634 -10.38 -43.52 17.57
C ASP A 634 -11.25 -44.52 16.79
N GLU A 635 -10.65 -45.65 16.42
CA GLU A 635 -11.32 -46.71 15.65
C GLU A 635 -12.55 -47.25 16.38
N ASN A 636 -12.62 -47.16 17.71
CA ASN A 636 -13.81 -47.50 18.49
C ASN A 636 -15.00 -46.59 18.18
N ILE A 637 -14.77 -45.33 17.82
CA ILE A 637 -15.85 -44.41 17.43
C ILE A 637 -16.40 -44.84 16.06
N LEU A 638 -15.52 -45.24 15.14
CA LEU A 638 -15.90 -45.67 13.79
C LEU A 638 -16.59 -47.04 13.79
N SER A 639 -16.12 -47.97 14.61
CA SER A 639 -16.67 -49.34 14.69
C SER A 639 -18.03 -49.43 15.38
N ASN A 640 -18.48 -48.37 16.05
CA ASN A 640 -19.80 -48.29 16.69
C ASN A 640 -20.92 -47.83 15.75
N ILE A 641 -20.62 -47.50 14.49
CA ILE A 641 -21.63 -47.08 13.51
C ILE A 641 -22.41 -48.31 13.03
N LEU A 642 -23.72 -48.29 13.21
CA LEU A 642 -24.63 -49.39 12.85
C LEU A 642 -25.19 -49.20 11.44
N LEU A 643 -25.64 -50.29 10.82
CA LEU A 643 -26.46 -50.25 9.62
C LEU A 643 -27.89 -49.78 9.94
N LYS A 644 -28.67 -49.44 8.91
CA LYS A 644 -30.09 -49.00 9.04
C LYS A 644 -30.97 -49.89 9.94
N ASP A 645 -30.63 -51.17 10.09
CA ASP A 645 -31.38 -52.12 10.93
C ASP A 645 -31.20 -51.88 12.44
N LYS A 646 -30.35 -50.92 12.83
CA LYS A 646 -30.00 -50.54 14.21
C LYS A 646 -29.40 -51.67 15.05
N LYS A 647 -28.96 -52.77 14.44
CA LYS A 647 -28.46 -53.97 15.14
C LYS A 647 -27.12 -54.41 14.59
N THR A 648 -26.95 -54.39 13.28
CA THR A 648 -25.75 -54.87 12.62
C THR A 648 -24.70 -53.77 12.57
N VAL A 649 -23.46 -54.08 12.95
CA VAL A 649 -22.33 -53.16 12.86
C VAL A 649 -21.95 -52.97 11.38
N SER A 650 -21.72 -51.71 10.98
CA SER A 650 -21.29 -51.39 9.62
C SER A 650 -19.86 -51.92 9.37
N PRO A 651 -19.56 -52.47 8.19
CA PRO A 651 -18.19 -52.86 7.87
C PRO A 651 -17.23 -51.69 8.00
N LEU A 652 -16.19 -51.85 8.83
CA LEU A 652 -15.27 -50.77 9.19
C LEU A 652 -14.60 -50.14 7.97
N LYS A 653 -14.29 -50.93 6.93
CA LYS A 653 -13.71 -50.45 5.67
C LYS A 653 -14.62 -49.44 4.96
N ILE A 654 -15.93 -49.67 4.99
CA ILE A 654 -16.95 -48.79 4.40
C ILE A 654 -17.04 -47.49 5.19
N VAL A 655 -17.05 -47.59 6.53
CA VAL A 655 -17.04 -46.42 7.42
C VAL A 655 -15.78 -45.58 7.21
N LYS A 656 -14.59 -46.20 7.23
CA LYS A 656 -13.30 -45.53 6.99
C LYS A 656 -13.27 -44.81 5.65
N TYR A 657 -13.84 -45.41 4.60
CA TYR A 657 -13.91 -44.79 3.27
C TYR A 657 -14.64 -43.43 3.31
N VAL A 658 -15.80 -43.35 3.95
CA VAL A 658 -16.56 -42.09 4.08
C VAL A 658 -15.73 -41.00 4.75
N PHE A 659 -15.07 -41.32 5.86
CA PHE A 659 -14.28 -40.33 6.60
C PHE A 659 -13.00 -39.93 5.88
N MET A 660 -12.27 -40.88 5.27
CA MET A 660 -11.00 -40.57 4.59
C MET A 660 -11.20 -39.74 3.33
N GLU A 661 -12.28 -39.99 2.58
CA GLU A 661 -12.57 -39.23 1.37
C GLU A 661 -12.97 -37.79 1.68
N TYR A 662 -13.75 -37.58 2.74
CA TYR A 662 -14.02 -36.24 3.25
C TYR A 662 -12.74 -35.58 3.79
N ALA A 663 -11.90 -36.30 4.54
CA ALA A 663 -10.64 -35.79 5.07
C ALA A 663 -9.66 -35.34 3.98
N ALA A 664 -9.68 -35.98 2.80
CA ALA A 664 -8.80 -35.67 1.68
C ALA A 664 -9.17 -34.43 0.85
N LEU A 665 -10.32 -33.79 1.13
CA LEU A 665 -10.79 -32.66 0.33
C LEU A 665 -9.93 -31.39 0.48
N LYS A 666 -9.57 -30.76 -0.65
CA LYS A 666 -8.89 -29.44 -0.62
C LYS A 666 -9.84 -28.30 -0.29
N GLU A 667 -11.12 -28.44 -0.64
CA GLU A 667 -12.17 -27.43 -0.43
C GLU A 667 -13.50 -28.09 -0.01
N PRO A 668 -14.35 -27.41 0.78
CA PRO A 668 -15.65 -27.95 1.18
C PRO A 668 -16.51 -28.33 -0.03
N SER A 669 -16.85 -29.61 -0.15
CA SER A 669 -17.70 -30.15 -1.22
C SER A 669 -18.51 -31.33 -0.72
N ILE A 670 -19.70 -31.54 -1.30
CA ILE A 670 -20.51 -32.73 -1.04
C ILE A 670 -19.93 -33.89 -1.85
N LEU A 671 -19.61 -35.00 -1.18
CA LEU A 671 -19.23 -36.25 -1.82
C LEU A 671 -20.48 -37.11 -1.93
N LYS A 672 -21.06 -37.17 -3.13
CA LYS A 672 -22.35 -37.82 -3.35
C LYS A 672 -22.31 -39.31 -3.04
N ASP A 673 -21.21 -40.01 -3.35
CA ASP A 673 -20.99 -41.41 -3.00
C ASP A 673 -20.99 -41.61 -1.49
N CYS A 674 -20.20 -40.81 -0.78
CA CYS A 674 -20.12 -40.87 0.67
C CYS A 674 -21.48 -40.59 1.31
N ASN A 675 -22.29 -39.69 0.73
CA ASN A 675 -23.66 -39.47 1.17
C ASN A 675 -24.57 -40.68 0.90
N LYS A 676 -24.48 -41.30 -0.27
CA LYS A 676 -25.25 -42.52 -0.61
C LYS A 676 -24.84 -43.72 0.23
N ILE A 677 -23.56 -43.86 0.56
CA ILE A 677 -23.06 -44.85 1.50
C ILE A 677 -23.58 -44.56 2.90
N ALA A 678 -23.52 -43.29 3.34
CA ALA A 678 -24.02 -42.87 4.65
C ALA A 678 -25.53 -43.10 4.81
N GLU A 679 -26.31 -43.13 3.71
CA GLU A 679 -27.71 -43.56 3.77
C GLU A 679 -27.81 -44.96 4.42
N PHE A 680 -26.89 -45.89 4.18
CA PHE A 680 -26.92 -47.26 4.73
C PHE A 680 -26.65 -47.36 6.23
N PHE A 681 -26.16 -46.29 6.85
CA PHE A 681 -25.91 -46.25 8.28
C PHE A 681 -27.20 -45.89 9.05
N ASP A 682 -27.30 -46.36 10.29
CA ASP A 682 -28.23 -45.79 11.26
C ASP A 682 -27.79 -44.36 11.58
N ILE A 683 -28.67 -43.40 11.28
CA ILE A 683 -28.35 -41.98 11.35
C ILE A 683 -28.01 -41.51 12.77
N ASP A 684 -28.58 -42.14 13.80
CA ASP A 684 -28.33 -41.78 15.20
C ASP A 684 -26.91 -42.21 15.60
N SER A 685 -26.53 -43.46 15.30
CA SER A 685 -25.16 -43.96 15.52
C SER A 685 -24.12 -43.14 14.74
N PHE A 686 -24.43 -42.75 13.50
CA PHE A 686 -23.53 -41.97 12.66
C PHE A 686 -23.36 -40.53 13.16
N ARG A 687 -24.45 -39.88 13.59
CA ARG A 687 -24.40 -38.55 14.23
C ARG A 687 -23.63 -38.58 15.55
N ASN A 688 -23.82 -39.62 16.36
CA ASN A 688 -23.08 -39.77 17.61
C ASN A 688 -21.57 -39.94 17.35
N ALA A 689 -21.19 -40.70 16.32
CA ALA A 689 -19.80 -40.82 15.91
C ALA A 689 -19.23 -39.47 15.44
N LEU A 690 -19.94 -38.75 14.56
CA LEU A 690 -19.53 -37.41 14.11
C LEU A 690 -19.38 -36.42 15.27
N ASP A 691 -20.27 -36.47 16.25
CA ASP A 691 -20.24 -35.62 17.45
C ASP A 691 -19.05 -35.97 18.34
N ALA A 692 -18.80 -37.25 18.59
CA ALA A 692 -17.65 -37.71 19.36
C ALA A 692 -16.32 -37.33 18.68
N ILE A 693 -16.20 -37.47 17.36
CA ILE A 693 -15.02 -37.06 16.59
C ILE A 693 -14.82 -35.55 16.68
N TYR A 694 -15.87 -34.77 16.45
CA TYR A 694 -15.83 -33.32 16.55
C TYR A 694 -15.43 -32.86 17.95
N TYR A 695 -16.06 -33.39 19.00
CA TYR A 695 -15.71 -33.04 20.38
C TYR A 695 -14.27 -33.42 20.73
N ASN A 696 -13.80 -34.59 20.31
CA ASN A 696 -12.40 -34.99 20.53
C ASN A 696 -11.43 -34.05 19.81
N TRP A 697 -11.73 -33.68 18.57
CA TRP A 697 -10.92 -32.74 17.79
C TRP A 697 -10.89 -31.34 18.44
N ILE A 698 -12.03 -30.83 18.94
CA ILE A 698 -12.09 -29.55 19.67
C ILE A 698 -11.43 -29.64 21.05
N LYS A 699 -11.52 -30.77 21.75
CA LYS A 699 -10.98 -30.96 23.10
C LYS A 699 -9.46 -31.12 23.10
N ASN A 700 -8.90 -31.71 22.04
CA ASN A 700 -7.46 -31.89 21.85
C ASN A 700 -6.72 -30.61 21.42
N LYS A 701 -7.22 -29.41 21.79
CA LYS A 701 -6.47 -28.14 21.68
C LYS A 701 -5.09 -28.34 22.32
N SER A 702 -4.04 -28.31 21.50
CA SER A 702 -2.63 -28.64 21.76
C SER A 702 -2.24 -30.12 21.65
N ASN A 703 -1.35 -30.38 20.68
CA ASN A 703 -0.40 -31.50 20.72
C ASN A 703 0.25 -31.55 22.12
N THR A 704 0.18 -32.70 22.79
CA THR A 704 0.65 -32.93 24.16
C THR A 704 2.12 -32.56 24.37
N GLU A 705 2.92 -32.52 23.30
CA GLU A 705 4.32 -32.07 23.34
C GLU A 705 4.48 -30.58 23.67
N ILE A 706 3.58 -29.71 23.20
CA ILE A 706 3.68 -28.24 23.42
C ILE A 706 3.30 -27.88 24.87
N LYS A 707 2.39 -28.65 25.49
CA LYS A 707 2.01 -28.47 26.90
C LYS A 707 3.15 -28.80 27.87
N ASN A 708 3.94 -29.83 27.57
CA ASN A 708 5.12 -30.19 28.37
C ASN A 708 6.26 -29.17 28.23
N ILE A 709 6.40 -28.54 27.06
CA ILE A 709 7.33 -27.42 26.84
C ILE A 709 6.89 -26.19 27.65
N PHE A 710 5.60 -25.85 27.69
CA PHE A 710 5.10 -24.71 28.49
C PHE A 710 5.28 -24.88 30.01
N VAL A 711 5.19 -26.11 30.52
CA VAL A 711 5.46 -26.42 31.95
C VAL A 711 6.95 -26.30 32.28
N GLN A 712 7.84 -26.57 31.32
CA GLN A 712 9.29 -26.35 31.50
C GLN A 712 9.68 -24.86 31.33
N TYR A 713 9.06 -24.13 30.41
CA TYR A 713 9.35 -22.71 30.15
C TYR A 713 8.97 -21.78 31.30
N ASN A 714 7.86 -22.05 32.00
CA ASN A 714 7.43 -21.25 33.17
C ASN A 714 8.30 -21.46 34.42
N ASN A 715 9.23 -22.42 34.42
CA ASN A 715 10.11 -22.74 35.54
C ASN A 715 11.59 -22.35 35.32
N LEU A 716 11.91 -21.65 34.22
CA LEU A 716 13.28 -21.23 33.91
C LEU A 716 13.53 -19.77 34.35
N THR A 717 14.62 -19.56 35.08
CA THR A 717 15.11 -18.21 35.43
C THR A 717 15.62 -17.47 34.20
N LYS A 718 15.49 -16.13 34.22
CA LYS A 718 15.78 -15.21 33.12
C LYS A 718 17.16 -15.41 32.46
N ASP A 719 18.14 -15.90 33.22
CA ASP A 719 19.51 -16.13 32.75
C ASP A 719 19.65 -17.37 31.84
N LYS A 720 18.76 -18.37 31.95
CA LYS A 720 18.77 -19.55 31.07
C LYS A 720 18.06 -19.32 29.72
N LEU A 721 17.20 -18.30 29.64
CA LEU A 721 16.53 -17.91 28.39
C LEU A 721 17.50 -17.28 27.36
N LEU A 722 18.60 -16.69 27.83
CA LEU A 722 19.61 -16.03 26.99
C LEU A 722 20.62 -17.00 26.34
N GLN A 723 20.57 -18.29 26.67
CA GLN A 723 21.51 -19.30 26.16
C GLN A 723 20.91 -20.23 25.07
N LEU A 724 19.67 -19.99 24.63
CA LEU A 724 19.05 -20.81 23.59
C LEU A 724 19.42 -20.30 22.19
N PRO A 725 19.71 -21.20 21.23
CA PRO A 725 20.11 -20.84 19.87
C PRO A 725 18.98 -20.14 19.09
N TYR A 726 19.38 -19.15 18.27
CA TYR A 726 18.53 -18.19 17.55
C TYR A 726 17.72 -18.77 16.36
N ASP A 727 17.54 -20.09 16.26
CA ASP A 727 16.82 -20.76 15.18
C ASP A 727 15.54 -21.45 15.70
N THR A 728 14.54 -20.64 16.08
CA THR A 728 13.15 -21.12 16.31
C THR A 728 12.07 -20.19 15.76
N ASN A 729 12.40 -19.32 14.80
CA ASN A 729 11.43 -18.40 14.18
C ASN A 729 10.49 -19.04 13.14
N ASN A 730 10.21 -20.35 13.21
CA ASN A 730 9.21 -21.00 12.35
C ASN A 730 8.50 -22.18 13.02
N ILE A 731 8.14 -22.05 14.30
CA ILE A 731 7.14 -22.94 14.89
C ILE A 731 5.78 -22.29 14.65
N SER A 732 5.06 -22.75 13.64
CA SER A 732 3.64 -22.44 13.44
C SER A 732 2.86 -22.97 14.64
N TYR A 733 2.31 -22.07 15.45
CA TYR A 733 1.48 -22.39 16.61
C TYR A 733 0.07 -22.81 16.18
N THR A 734 -0.04 -23.94 15.48
CA THR A 734 -1.35 -24.48 15.11
C THR A 734 -2.03 -25.07 16.34
N THR A 735 -3.15 -24.46 16.75
CA THR A 735 -3.92 -24.88 17.94
C THR A 735 -4.92 -26.01 17.64
N TYR A 736 -5.14 -26.33 16.35
CA TYR A 736 -6.01 -27.40 15.86
C TYR A 736 -5.29 -28.21 14.79
N ASP A 737 -5.50 -29.52 14.76
CA ASP A 737 -4.99 -30.36 13.68
C ASP A 737 -5.68 -30.00 12.36
N ILE A 738 -4.94 -29.34 11.46
CA ILE A 738 -5.40 -28.88 10.15
C ILE A 738 -5.77 -30.08 9.25
N LEU A 739 -5.19 -31.27 9.48
CA LEU A 739 -5.46 -32.47 8.68
C LEU A 739 -6.90 -32.96 8.86
N LEU A 740 -7.49 -32.77 10.05
CA LEU A 740 -8.84 -33.22 10.38
C LEU A 740 -9.93 -32.15 10.21
N LYS A 741 -9.59 -30.90 9.86
CA LYS A 741 -10.58 -29.80 9.72
C LYS A 741 -11.75 -30.13 8.79
N ASN A 742 -11.50 -30.98 7.79
CA ASN A 742 -12.49 -31.39 6.82
C ASN A 742 -13.60 -32.29 7.42
N ILE A 743 -13.46 -32.78 8.66
CA ILE A 743 -14.54 -33.44 9.40
C ILE A 743 -15.75 -32.52 9.59
N LEU A 744 -15.55 -31.20 9.56
CA LEU A 744 -16.62 -30.22 9.58
C LEU A 744 -17.58 -30.38 8.41
N ILE A 745 -17.15 -30.94 7.27
CA ILE A 745 -18.01 -31.18 6.10
C ILE A 745 -19.11 -32.20 6.44
N PRO A 746 -18.80 -33.49 6.74
CA PRO A 746 -19.84 -34.45 7.10
C PRO A 746 -20.55 -34.05 8.40
N TYR A 747 -19.88 -33.39 9.36
CA TYR A 747 -20.55 -32.84 10.53
C TYR A 747 -21.67 -31.87 10.13
N CYS A 748 -21.40 -30.90 9.26
CA CYS A 748 -22.42 -29.94 8.82
C CYS A 748 -23.53 -30.58 7.96
N ILE A 749 -23.20 -31.58 7.15
CA ILE A 749 -24.17 -32.24 6.26
C ILE A 749 -25.18 -33.07 7.06
N PHE A 750 -24.70 -33.87 8.03
CA PHE A 750 -25.53 -34.90 8.67
C PHE A 750 -26.07 -34.52 10.05
N GLN A 751 -25.46 -33.56 10.76
CA GLN A 751 -25.88 -33.20 12.12
C GLN A 751 -27.25 -32.51 12.18
N THR A 752 -27.80 -32.45 13.38
CA THR A 752 -29.06 -31.77 13.67
C THR A 752 -28.90 -30.24 13.71
N GLU A 753 -30.02 -29.53 13.57
CA GLU A 753 -30.05 -28.05 13.63
C GLU A 753 -29.45 -27.50 14.94
N ASP A 754 -29.70 -28.15 16.08
CA ASP A 754 -29.12 -27.75 17.37
C ASP A 754 -27.59 -27.78 17.36
N LYS A 755 -27.00 -28.79 16.70
CA LYS A 755 -25.54 -28.91 16.56
C LYS A 755 -24.97 -27.88 15.60
N LEU A 756 -25.69 -27.54 14.53
CA LEU A 756 -25.32 -26.42 13.64
C LEU A 756 -25.37 -25.08 14.38
N LEU A 757 -26.33 -24.87 15.27
CA LEU A 757 -26.41 -23.69 16.11
C LEU A 757 -25.21 -23.62 17.08
N GLN A 758 -24.83 -24.73 17.70
CA GLN A 758 -23.62 -24.81 18.53
C GLN A 758 -22.36 -24.50 17.72
N LEU A 759 -22.24 -25.04 16.51
CA LEU A 759 -21.14 -24.73 15.61
C LEU A 759 -21.10 -23.25 15.22
N LYS A 760 -22.25 -22.61 14.99
CA LYS A 760 -22.31 -21.15 14.74
C LYS A 760 -21.69 -20.38 15.90
N THR A 761 -21.99 -20.73 17.14
CA THR A 761 -21.38 -20.10 18.33
C THR A 761 -19.87 -20.35 18.36
N GLN A 762 -19.41 -21.55 17.99
CA GLN A 762 -17.99 -21.84 17.89
C GLN A 762 -17.28 -21.06 16.77
N ILE A 763 -17.95 -20.81 15.64
CA ILE A 763 -17.43 -19.95 14.56
C ILE A 763 -17.25 -18.51 15.03
N GLU A 764 -18.17 -18.00 15.85
CA GLU A 764 -18.05 -16.66 16.42
C GLU A 764 -16.89 -16.56 17.41
N ASP A 765 -16.69 -17.58 18.24
CA ASP A 765 -15.53 -17.71 19.11
C ASP A 765 -14.23 -17.71 18.29
N TRP A 766 -14.14 -18.56 17.27
CA TRP A 766 -12.98 -18.59 16.36
C TRP A 766 -12.74 -17.26 15.64
N ALA A 767 -13.80 -16.56 15.23
CA ALA A 767 -13.69 -15.27 14.55
C ALA A 767 -13.31 -14.09 15.48
N SER A 768 -13.37 -14.29 16.80
CA SER A 768 -13.08 -13.27 17.81
C SER A 768 -11.71 -13.42 18.46
N ASN A 769 -10.98 -14.50 18.16
CA ASN A 769 -9.66 -14.78 18.69
C ASN A 769 -8.56 -14.20 17.76
N ASP A 770 -7.58 -13.46 18.31
CA ASP A 770 -6.49 -12.80 17.57
C ASP A 770 -5.40 -13.76 17.03
N MET A 771 -5.70 -15.06 16.90
CA MET A 771 -4.76 -16.04 16.33
C MET A 771 -5.07 -16.28 14.85
N ASN A 772 -4.09 -16.03 13.97
CA ASN A 772 -4.23 -16.08 12.50
C ASN A 772 -4.92 -17.37 11.96
N ASP A 773 -4.67 -18.53 12.57
CA ASP A 773 -5.22 -19.82 12.10
C ASP A 773 -6.71 -20.01 12.46
N SER A 774 -7.20 -19.33 13.50
CA SER A 774 -8.59 -19.44 13.96
C SER A 774 -9.58 -18.73 13.03
N GLU A 775 -9.16 -17.62 12.42
CA GLU A 775 -9.97 -16.90 11.43
C GLU A 775 -10.12 -17.67 10.11
N GLU A 776 -9.07 -18.41 9.72
CA GLU A 776 -9.12 -19.28 8.54
C GLU A 776 -10.10 -20.43 8.74
N LEU A 777 -10.04 -21.05 9.91
CA LEU A 777 -10.93 -22.15 10.29
C LEU A 777 -12.39 -21.70 10.37
N ALA A 778 -12.64 -20.52 10.95
CA ALA A 778 -13.97 -19.90 10.99
C ALA A 778 -14.53 -19.66 9.58
N ALA A 779 -13.73 -19.11 8.66
CA ALA A 779 -14.15 -18.90 7.28
C ALA A 779 -14.41 -20.23 6.55
N TYR A 780 -13.58 -21.25 6.78
CA TYR A 780 -13.76 -22.59 6.24
C TYR A 780 -15.06 -23.25 6.74
N ALA A 781 -15.34 -23.15 8.04
CA ALA A 781 -16.55 -23.70 8.66
C ALA A 781 -17.83 -23.06 8.11
N VAL A 782 -17.81 -21.78 7.76
CA VAL A 782 -18.93 -21.11 7.06
C VAL A 782 -19.21 -21.76 5.70
N TYR A 783 -18.18 -22.08 4.92
CA TYR A 783 -18.34 -22.78 3.66
C TYR A 783 -18.84 -24.22 3.85
N ALA A 784 -18.38 -24.94 4.88
CA ALA A 784 -18.86 -26.27 5.21
C ALA A 784 -20.33 -26.27 5.65
N MET A 785 -20.73 -25.31 6.51
CA MET A 785 -22.12 -25.14 6.97
C MET A 785 -23.08 -24.89 5.80
N ALA A 786 -22.63 -24.18 4.77
CA ALA A 786 -23.43 -23.92 3.57
C ALA A 786 -23.81 -25.21 2.81
N LEU A 787 -23.00 -26.27 2.91
CA LEU A 787 -23.26 -27.55 2.24
C LEU A 787 -24.46 -28.30 2.82
N ASN A 788 -24.93 -27.94 4.02
CA ASN A 788 -26.15 -28.48 4.59
C ASN A 788 -27.38 -28.15 3.71
N GLY A 789 -27.38 -27.01 3.03
CA GLY A 789 -28.41 -26.63 2.05
C GLY A 789 -29.79 -26.28 2.64
N SER A 790 -29.99 -26.40 3.95
CA SER A 790 -31.25 -26.00 4.60
C SER A 790 -31.41 -24.49 4.72
N SER A 791 -32.66 -24.02 4.77
CA SER A 791 -33.00 -22.63 5.09
C SER A 791 -32.48 -22.22 6.48
N PHE A 792 -32.46 -23.17 7.43
CA PHE A 792 -31.91 -22.96 8.76
C PHE A 792 -30.40 -22.64 8.72
N ALA A 793 -29.59 -23.45 8.04
CA ALA A 793 -28.15 -23.21 7.90
C ALA A 793 -27.84 -21.87 7.19
N LEU A 794 -28.58 -21.54 6.13
CA LEU A 794 -28.46 -20.23 5.47
C LEU A 794 -28.83 -19.07 6.41
N SER A 795 -29.84 -19.24 7.26
CA SER A 795 -30.20 -18.25 8.27
C SER A 795 -29.08 -18.01 9.30
N LEU A 796 -28.36 -19.06 9.71
CA LEU A 796 -27.20 -18.95 10.59
C LEU A 796 -26.05 -18.22 9.91
N ILE A 797 -25.77 -18.53 8.64
CA ILE A 797 -24.74 -17.84 7.84
C ILE A 797 -25.08 -16.36 7.66
N ASN A 798 -26.36 -16.01 7.46
CA ASN A 798 -26.80 -14.62 7.41
C ASN A 798 -26.56 -13.90 8.75
N LYS A 799 -26.83 -14.57 9.89
CA LYS A 799 -26.50 -14.02 11.22
C LYS A 799 -24.99 -13.79 11.37
N ILE A 800 -24.15 -14.73 10.93
CA ILE A 800 -22.68 -14.57 10.92
C ILE A 800 -22.26 -13.36 10.08
N TYR A 801 -22.82 -13.19 8.88
CA TYR A 801 -22.53 -12.04 8.02
C TYR A 801 -22.88 -10.70 8.70
N LEU A 802 -23.99 -10.63 9.43
CA LEU A 802 -24.43 -9.42 10.11
C LEU A 802 -23.63 -9.14 11.39
N GLN A 803 -23.34 -10.17 12.19
CA GLN A 803 -22.86 -10.02 13.57
C GLN A 803 -21.32 -10.06 13.71
N VAL A 804 -20.61 -10.85 12.90
CA VAL A 804 -19.15 -11.02 13.03
C VAL A 804 -18.40 -9.80 12.49
N LYS A 805 -17.38 -9.30 13.21
CA LYS A 805 -16.56 -8.16 12.76
C LYS A 805 -15.42 -8.57 11.83
N ASN A 806 -14.91 -9.79 11.95
CA ASN A 806 -13.80 -10.29 11.15
C ASN A 806 -14.10 -10.20 9.63
N LYS A 807 -13.21 -9.52 8.89
CA LYS A 807 -13.39 -9.25 7.45
C LYS A 807 -13.37 -10.52 6.59
N LYS A 808 -12.56 -11.51 6.94
CA LYS A 808 -12.39 -12.77 6.19
C LYS A 808 -13.62 -13.65 6.33
N VAL A 809 -14.12 -13.82 7.55
CA VAL A 809 -15.36 -14.58 7.85
C VAL A 809 -16.58 -13.90 7.22
N LYS A 810 -16.69 -12.58 7.32
CA LYS A 810 -17.74 -11.80 6.63
C LYS A 810 -17.73 -12.00 5.12
N LYS A 811 -16.53 -12.00 4.50
CA LYS A 811 -16.38 -12.24 3.06
C LYS A 811 -16.84 -13.65 2.68
N ALA A 812 -16.49 -14.66 3.47
CA ALA A 812 -16.95 -16.03 3.24
C ALA A 812 -18.48 -16.14 3.30
N ALA A 813 -19.11 -15.60 4.34
CA ALA A 813 -20.57 -15.58 4.48
C ALA A 813 -21.26 -14.83 3.32
N LYS A 814 -20.73 -13.66 2.93
CA LYS A 814 -21.23 -12.90 1.77
C LYS A 814 -21.14 -13.70 0.47
N ASN A 815 -20.03 -14.39 0.23
CA ASN A 815 -19.84 -15.21 -0.97
C ASN A 815 -20.85 -16.36 -1.04
N VAL A 816 -21.08 -17.03 0.09
CA VAL A 816 -22.08 -18.11 0.20
C VAL A 816 -23.48 -17.57 -0.09
N LEU A 817 -23.89 -16.48 0.55
CA LEU A 817 -25.22 -15.89 0.35
C LEU A 817 -25.43 -15.43 -1.11
N LYS A 818 -24.40 -14.85 -1.74
CA LYS A 818 -24.44 -14.47 -3.16
C LYS A 818 -24.61 -15.69 -4.06
N LYS A 819 -23.89 -16.79 -3.77
CA LYS A 819 -24.01 -18.04 -4.54
C LYS A 819 -25.39 -18.67 -4.36
N ALA A 820 -25.91 -18.69 -3.13
CA ALA A 820 -27.25 -19.19 -2.83
C ALA A 820 -28.33 -18.37 -3.56
N GLY A 821 -28.24 -17.04 -3.54
CA GLY A 821 -29.20 -16.19 -4.24
C GLY A 821 -29.23 -16.40 -5.76
N LYS A 822 -28.08 -16.65 -6.38
CA LYS A 822 -28.01 -17.03 -7.81
C LYS A 822 -28.67 -18.38 -8.09
N VAL A 823 -28.48 -19.36 -7.21
CA VAL A 823 -29.08 -20.70 -7.38
C VAL A 823 -30.60 -20.66 -7.17
N LEU A 824 -31.06 -19.78 -6.29
CA LEU A 824 -32.49 -19.59 -5.99
C LEU A 824 -33.17 -18.56 -6.90
N ASP A 825 -32.45 -18.00 -7.88
CA ASP A 825 -32.95 -17.00 -8.84
C ASP A 825 -33.56 -15.74 -8.19
N ILE A 826 -32.92 -15.26 -7.12
CA ILE A 826 -33.34 -14.06 -6.35
C ILE A 826 -32.28 -12.94 -6.36
N LEU A 827 -31.16 -13.14 -7.07
CA LEU A 827 -30.04 -12.23 -7.29
C LEU A 827 -29.46 -12.42 -8.69
#